data_AF-A0AAD4Y7V2-F1
#
_entry.id   AF-A0AAD4Y7V2-F1
#
_cell.length_a   1.000
_cell.length_b   1.000
_cell.length_c   1.000
_cell.angle_alpha   90.00
_cell.angle_beta   90.00
_cell.angle_gamma   90.00
#
_symmetry.space_group_name_H-M   'P 1'
#
loop_
_entity.id
_entity.type
_entity.pdbx_description
1 polymer ?
#
loop_
_entity_poly.entity_id
_entity_poly.type
_entity_poly.pdbx_seq_one_letter_code
_entity_poly.pdbx_strand_id
1 'polypeptide(L)'
;MQLIQYTRVTACVASVGVGLWVVGNHFLTTDIPAAISHPVRLWVFNCIFQLLITWGMIFEKLRICSMPQFVRFVHDLPPLRKHPDVVVKDLRFGTIPVKLYQPKASTSGLRPGIVFFHGGGGILGSLKTHHGICCNLCKKSDAVVLAVGYRMMPKHKFPVIVTDCMVGTIHFLKSLNTYGVDPARVIVCGDSVGGAVATVLCQKFVDRSDLPKIRAQILIYSTLQSLDFQSPSYQQNKNIPLLSQNLIFYCWCGYLDISPSWRSAVLKGTHLPAEVWEKYRKWLGAENIPDKFKKRGYLPVSREPLNEAAYLETKIILDVMNSPLIADNEVVSRLPEACIVSCEYDVLRDDSLLYKKSCKSMDSAIIWFSSRVPVVHFTKATEKTPQTIYRKEYIPFPGHRPDQISRWYSKRRVEGLPYKHLITHHQEPSQRYLISTYDDHYNRHNYHPGLPELRTWNRHKLLWLPEKADFPLLGPPTNYGLYEQMKQKWLPPPEVTLRESIYTSSYPRPPAGEQFSSLPGTNPQSQVKLSVIFLQERGTSHPPGPGGGCLKSPLDSLSITKCWLRDSDLTHLSQSPDISQLNSLDLSRVTMTDFRPELLQVLLEKVAATLQDLDLDVCGITDSQLEACLPALSRCSQLRRSETLMAMVQAWPFARLPLGGLMKKPHQETLEAVLDGLDVLLAQEVYPRKCKLRVLDLRNTGQDFWNMWSGDKSHVSSSSLMASVAKNMSRTKHSLAPLEMYVDLCLKEKTWSKCITYLFSWVEQRKGSIHLCCKKMKIVSRSKDTIKKVFRIVKLDCIQEVELNFTQKLSTLAKFAPLLGKMSNVQKLILSPIHRSAAEEQDHQALLQFTSQILRLQYLRYLRMEGPSFLEGRLNQMLRCLKIPLYNISITNCLLTESDLTHLSQSPKICQLKGLNLSGVTLTNFCPKLIQGLLEKVAGTLEELNLNLCGIMDSLLTVLVPALSCCSQLRVFSMCGNLISMAVLENLLRHTDGLSALRLEFYPAPRESYSSLGILHQERLAQLKAELWQLLTDLGRPRKIWISPSPCPYCGEDVCDHLNHNA
;
A
#
# COMPACT_ATOMS: atom_id res chain seq x y z
N MET A 1 -12.28 -2.65 41.15
CA MET A 1 -11.47 -1.62 40.47
C MET A 1 -9.99 -1.73 40.79
N GLN A 2 -9.61 -1.81 42.08
CA GLN A 2 -8.21 -1.91 42.56
C GLN A 2 -7.35 -2.94 41.80
N LEU A 3 -7.87 -4.14 41.48
CA LEU A 3 -7.11 -5.15 40.73
C LEU A 3 -6.52 -4.60 39.41
N ILE A 4 -7.29 -3.80 38.66
CA ILE A 4 -6.83 -3.18 37.39
C ILE A 4 -5.77 -2.10 37.66
N GLN A 5 -5.83 -1.40 38.79
CA GLN A 5 -4.76 -0.48 39.20
C GLN A 5 -3.50 -1.25 39.60
N TYR A 6 -3.61 -2.33 40.38
CA TYR A 6 -2.49 -3.21 40.70
C TYR A 6 -1.84 -3.78 39.42
N THR A 7 -2.60 -4.39 38.50
CA THR A 7 -2.03 -4.91 37.24
C THR A 7 -1.32 -3.81 36.43
N ARG A 8 -1.85 -2.58 36.41
CA ARG A 8 -1.19 -1.43 35.77
C ARG A 8 0.09 -1.01 36.48
N VAL A 9 0.09 -0.92 37.81
CA VAL A 9 1.27 -0.56 38.60
C VAL A 9 2.35 -1.63 38.44
N THR A 10 2.02 -2.91 38.58
CA THR A 10 2.94 -4.04 38.34
C THR A 10 3.50 -4.01 36.91
N ALA A 11 2.67 -3.77 35.89
CA ALA A 11 3.13 -3.64 34.51
C ALA A 11 4.07 -2.43 34.31
N CYS A 12 3.79 -1.28 34.93
CA CYS A 12 4.67 -0.10 34.89
C CYS A 12 6.00 -0.37 35.61
N VAL A 13 5.98 -0.96 36.80
CA VAL A 13 7.19 -1.30 37.58
C VAL A 13 8.05 -2.31 36.83
N ALA A 14 7.45 -3.38 36.28
CA ALA A 14 8.15 -4.34 35.42
C ALA A 14 8.74 -3.66 34.17
N SER A 15 8.01 -2.71 33.56
CA SER A 15 8.49 -1.98 32.39
C SER A 15 9.68 -1.07 32.70
N VAL A 16 9.68 -0.41 33.87
CA VAL A 16 10.82 0.38 34.36
C VAL A 16 12.00 -0.52 34.70
N GLY A 17 11.76 -1.68 35.33
CA GLY A 17 12.79 -2.68 35.64
C GLY A 17 13.50 -3.21 34.38
N VAL A 18 12.75 -3.62 33.36
CA VAL A 18 13.29 -4.00 32.04
C VAL A 18 14.03 -2.81 31.41
N GLY A 19 13.47 -1.60 31.51
CA GLY A 19 14.10 -0.37 31.05
C GLY A 19 15.50 -0.16 31.63
N LEU A 20 15.61 -0.17 32.96
CA LEU A 20 16.87 0.00 33.69
C LEU A 20 17.84 -1.14 33.44
N TRP A 21 17.37 -2.39 33.38
CA TRP A 21 18.22 -3.56 33.11
C TRP A 21 18.86 -3.51 31.72
N VAL A 22 18.08 -3.23 30.66
CA VAL A 22 18.63 -3.11 29.30
C VAL A 22 19.61 -1.92 29.21
N VAL A 23 19.29 -0.78 29.82
CA VAL A 23 20.19 0.39 29.83
C VAL A 23 21.49 0.09 30.58
N GLY A 24 21.43 -0.51 31.77
CA GLY A 24 22.62 -0.87 32.55
C GLY A 24 23.47 -1.93 31.86
N ASN A 25 22.85 -3.02 31.39
CA ASN A 25 23.56 -4.09 30.67
C ASN A 25 24.25 -3.57 29.41
N HIS A 26 23.58 -2.73 28.60
CA HIS A 26 24.20 -2.15 27.40
C HIS A 26 25.13 -0.96 27.67
N PHE A 27 25.10 -0.34 28.85
CA PHE A 27 26.17 0.56 29.28
C PHE A 27 27.47 -0.22 29.54
N LEU A 28 27.37 -1.41 30.14
CA LEU A 28 28.52 -2.25 30.49
C LEU A 28 29.07 -3.12 29.34
N THR A 29 28.26 -3.42 28.31
CA THR A 29 28.62 -4.42 27.27
C THR A 29 28.71 -3.89 25.84
N THR A 30 28.40 -2.61 25.59
CA THR A 30 28.38 -2.06 24.21
C THR A 30 29.69 -1.36 23.87
N ASP A 31 30.51 -1.99 23.02
CA ASP A 31 31.76 -1.42 22.54
C ASP A 31 31.49 -0.30 21.51
N ILE A 32 31.66 0.97 21.91
CA ILE A 32 31.51 2.13 21.01
C ILE A 32 32.89 2.61 20.54
N PRO A 33 33.20 2.51 19.23
CA PRO A 33 34.53 2.88 18.73
C PRO A 33 34.81 4.38 18.83
N ALA A 34 36.02 4.74 19.27
CA ALA A 34 36.46 6.13 19.42
C ALA A 34 36.45 6.95 18.11
N ALA A 35 36.44 6.31 16.94
CA ALA A 35 36.36 6.99 15.64
C ALA A 35 34.94 7.47 15.25
N ILE A 36 33.91 7.16 16.06
CA ILE A 36 32.53 7.59 15.83
C ILE A 36 32.32 9.02 16.34
N SER A 37 31.92 9.93 15.46
CA SER A 37 31.79 11.38 15.77
C SER A 37 30.70 11.75 16.78
N HIS A 38 29.73 10.85 17.02
CA HIS A 38 28.58 11.08 17.91
C HIS A 38 28.29 9.85 18.78
N PRO A 39 29.20 9.46 19.70
CA PRO A 39 29.11 8.20 20.44
C PRO A 39 27.83 8.12 21.28
N VAL A 40 27.46 9.18 22.01
CA VAL A 40 26.24 9.24 22.82
C VAL A 40 24.96 9.06 21.97
N ARG A 41 24.91 9.59 20.75
CA ARG A 41 23.75 9.40 19.86
C ARG A 41 23.65 7.97 19.35
N LEU A 42 24.78 7.31 19.08
CA LEU A 42 24.82 5.89 18.72
C LEU A 42 24.40 5.02 19.92
N TRP A 43 24.87 5.34 21.13
CA TRP A 43 24.50 4.66 22.37
C TRP A 43 23.00 4.74 22.64
N VAL A 44 22.41 5.95 22.67
CA VAL A 44 20.96 6.13 22.88
C VAL A 44 20.14 5.38 21.82
N PHE A 45 20.56 5.42 20.55
CA PHE A 45 19.88 4.69 19.48
C PHE A 45 20.01 3.16 19.63
N ASN A 46 21.16 2.66 20.08
CA ASN A 46 21.34 1.25 20.44
C ASN A 46 20.44 0.86 21.61
N CYS A 47 20.40 1.62 22.71
CA CYS A 47 19.54 1.31 23.85
C CYS A 47 18.05 1.27 23.47
N ILE A 48 17.58 2.21 22.65
CA ILE A 48 16.20 2.19 22.11
C ILE A 48 15.95 0.92 21.28
N PHE A 49 16.90 0.53 20.42
CA PHE A 49 16.79 -0.67 19.60
C PHE A 49 16.81 -1.96 20.45
N GLN A 50 17.75 -2.09 21.40
CA GLN A 50 17.85 -3.27 22.27
C GLN A 50 16.64 -3.40 23.22
N LEU A 51 16.09 -2.28 23.73
CA LEU A 51 14.81 -2.27 24.46
C LEU A 51 13.69 -2.86 23.60
N LEU A 52 13.64 -2.47 22.32
CA LEU A 52 12.59 -2.86 21.38
C LEU A 52 12.71 -4.34 20.96
N ILE A 53 13.93 -4.86 20.77
CA ILE A 53 14.18 -6.31 20.64
C ILE A 53 13.78 -7.06 21.93
N THR A 54 14.21 -6.56 23.11
CA THR A 54 13.95 -7.20 24.42
C THR A 54 12.45 -7.33 24.68
N TRP A 55 11.67 -6.28 24.41
CA TRP A 55 10.21 -6.32 24.53
C TRP A 55 9.56 -7.34 23.59
N GLY A 56 10.03 -7.44 22.34
CA GLY A 56 9.56 -8.47 21.43
C GLY A 56 9.89 -9.89 21.92
N MET A 57 11.10 -10.12 22.45
CA MET A 57 11.48 -11.40 23.06
C MET A 57 10.65 -11.75 24.30
N ILE A 58 10.24 -10.74 25.08
CA ILE A 58 9.32 -10.92 26.22
C ILE A 58 7.92 -11.29 25.73
N PHE A 59 7.37 -10.58 24.74
CA PHE A 59 6.05 -10.89 24.18
C PHE A 59 6.00 -12.24 23.45
N GLU A 60 7.11 -12.67 22.86
CA GLU A 60 7.29 -13.99 22.24
C GLU A 60 7.26 -15.10 23.31
N LYS A 61 8.02 -14.95 24.41
CA LYS A 61 7.98 -15.88 25.55
C LYS A 61 6.61 -15.93 26.24
N LEU A 62 5.91 -14.79 26.31
CA LEU A 62 4.54 -14.70 26.85
C LEU A 62 3.46 -15.16 25.84
N ARG A 63 3.83 -15.62 24.64
CA ARG A 63 2.93 -16.05 23.54
C ARG A 63 1.90 -14.99 23.11
N ILE A 64 2.21 -13.69 23.31
CA ILE A 64 1.35 -12.57 22.93
C ILE A 64 1.49 -12.27 21.42
N CYS A 65 2.73 -12.20 20.95
CA CYS A 65 3.09 -12.08 19.53
C CYS A 65 4.59 -12.39 19.36
N SER A 66 5.01 -12.82 18.17
CA SER A 66 6.45 -13.07 17.92
C SER A 66 7.28 -11.78 17.92
N MET A 67 8.56 -11.91 18.26
CA MET A 67 9.51 -10.80 18.30
C MET A 67 9.58 -10.09 16.93
N PRO A 68 9.73 -10.78 15.77
CA PRO A 68 9.77 -10.10 14.47
C PRO A 68 8.47 -9.34 14.14
N GLN A 69 7.30 -9.87 14.54
CA GLN A 69 6.01 -9.19 14.30
C GLN A 69 5.88 -7.92 15.15
N PHE A 70 6.20 -7.99 16.45
CA PHE A 70 6.17 -6.82 17.34
C PHE A 70 7.12 -5.73 16.83
N VAL A 71 8.36 -6.12 16.55
CA VAL A 71 9.43 -5.21 16.15
C VAL A 71 9.11 -4.54 14.81
N ARG A 72 8.63 -5.29 13.81
CA ARG A 72 8.16 -4.72 12.53
C ARG A 72 6.96 -3.79 12.71
N PHE A 73 5.98 -4.16 13.55
CA PHE A 73 4.83 -3.30 13.85
C PHE A 73 5.28 -1.94 14.39
N VAL A 74 6.20 -1.89 15.36
CA VAL A 74 6.71 -0.63 15.92
C VAL A 74 7.54 0.15 14.89
N HIS A 75 8.40 -0.52 14.11
CA HIS A 75 9.18 0.11 13.04
C HIS A 75 8.30 0.71 11.92
N ASP A 76 7.14 0.12 11.64
CA ASP A 76 6.17 0.63 10.67
C ASP A 76 5.12 1.59 11.28
N LEU A 77 5.25 2.04 12.54
CA LEU A 77 4.38 3.10 13.09
C LEU A 77 4.57 4.51 12.46
N PRO A 78 5.80 5.02 12.23
CA PRO A 78 6.01 6.40 11.76
C PRO A 78 5.30 6.70 10.43
N PRO A 79 4.81 7.92 10.17
CA PRO A 79 4.18 8.25 8.89
C PRO A 79 5.20 8.22 7.74
N LEU A 80 4.73 7.83 6.55
CA LEU A 80 5.51 7.98 5.31
C LEU A 80 5.74 9.47 5.03
N ARG A 81 7.01 9.86 4.81
CA ARG A 81 7.35 11.18 4.27
C ARG A 81 6.94 11.24 2.80
N LYS A 82 6.36 12.35 2.37
CA LYS A 82 6.07 12.61 0.96
C LYS A 82 7.29 13.22 0.28
N HIS A 83 7.66 12.72 -0.89
CA HIS A 83 8.66 13.32 -1.77
C HIS A 83 7.93 13.86 -3.01
N PRO A 84 7.83 15.19 -3.23
CA PRO A 84 6.99 15.76 -4.28
C PRO A 84 7.48 15.47 -5.71
N ASP A 85 8.76 15.12 -5.84
CA ASP A 85 9.46 14.90 -7.12
C ASP A 85 9.46 13.43 -7.58
N VAL A 86 8.85 12.52 -6.79
CA VAL A 86 8.86 11.07 -7.05
C VAL A 86 7.42 10.55 -7.04
N VAL A 87 7.00 9.98 -8.16
CA VAL A 87 5.74 9.25 -8.28
C VAL A 87 5.93 7.87 -7.69
N VAL A 88 5.11 7.50 -6.70
CA VAL A 88 5.20 6.21 -6.01
C VAL A 88 3.92 5.41 -6.22
N LYS A 89 4.06 4.20 -6.79
CA LYS A 89 2.95 3.28 -7.08
C LYS A 89 3.11 2.02 -6.22
N ASP A 90 2.09 1.68 -5.44
CA ASP A 90 1.98 0.38 -4.75
C ASP A 90 1.36 -0.63 -5.71
N LEU A 91 2.07 -1.73 -5.96
CA LEU A 91 1.72 -2.77 -6.94
C LEU A 91 1.85 -4.17 -6.31
N ARG A 92 1.44 -5.20 -7.06
CA ARG A 92 1.68 -6.61 -6.73
C ARG A 92 2.11 -7.37 -7.98
N PHE A 93 3.15 -8.19 -7.86
CA PHE A 93 3.56 -9.15 -8.88
C PHE A 93 3.21 -10.54 -8.35
N GLY A 94 2.09 -11.08 -8.85
CA GLY A 94 1.44 -12.24 -8.22
C GLY A 94 1.00 -11.92 -6.79
N THR A 95 1.44 -12.73 -5.83
CA THR A 95 1.19 -12.53 -4.39
C THR A 95 2.12 -11.50 -3.74
N ILE A 96 3.25 -11.16 -4.38
CA ILE A 96 4.34 -10.38 -3.79
C ILE A 96 4.04 -8.88 -3.89
N PRO A 97 3.98 -8.12 -2.78
CA PRO A 97 3.82 -6.68 -2.83
C PRO A 97 5.13 -6.01 -3.26
N VAL A 98 5.03 -5.05 -4.17
CA VAL A 98 6.18 -4.28 -4.67
C VAL A 98 5.82 -2.80 -4.72
N LYS A 99 6.82 -1.93 -4.59
CA LYS A 99 6.64 -0.47 -4.63
C LYS A 99 7.54 0.12 -5.70
N LEU A 100 6.92 0.68 -6.73
CA LEU A 100 7.59 1.33 -7.85
C LEU A 100 7.74 2.82 -7.56
N TYR A 101 8.92 3.37 -7.84
CA TYR A 101 9.28 4.78 -7.71
C TYR A 101 9.75 5.26 -9.07
N GLN A 102 9.12 6.32 -9.60
CA GLN A 102 9.47 6.91 -10.89
C GLN A 102 9.74 8.41 -10.70
N PRO A 103 10.79 9.00 -11.30
CA PRO A 103 10.99 10.45 -11.23
C PRO A 103 9.81 11.19 -11.87
N LYS A 104 9.36 12.29 -11.26
CA LYS A 104 8.21 13.06 -11.76
C LYS A 104 8.53 13.91 -13.00
N ALA A 105 9.80 14.18 -13.26
CA ALA A 105 10.23 14.88 -14.47
C ALA A 105 9.98 14.00 -15.71
N SER A 106 9.46 14.59 -16.78
CA SER A 106 9.39 13.94 -18.09
C SER A 106 10.78 13.84 -18.73
N THR A 107 11.00 12.77 -19.48
CA THR A 107 12.20 12.52 -20.29
C THR A 107 11.78 11.86 -21.60
N SER A 108 12.35 12.28 -22.73
CA SER A 108 12.02 11.74 -24.06
C SER A 108 12.61 10.35 -24.36
N GLY A 109 13.24 9.69 -23.38
CA GLY A 109 13.87 8.38 -23.56
C GLY A 109 13.79 7.50 -22.31
N LEU A 110 14.14 6.22 -22.51
CA LEU A 110 14.10 5.19 -21.47
C LEU A 110 15.07 5.51 -20.32
N ARG A 111 14.63 5.19 -19.09
CA ARG A 111 15.33 5.48 -17.83
C ARG A 111 16.13 4.26 -17.35
N PRO A 112 17.19 4.44 -16.54
CA PRO A 112 17.80 3.31 -15.84
C PRO A 112 16.80 2.62 -14.91
N GLY A 113 17.02 1.33 -14.65
CA GLY A 113 16.24 0.54 -13.69
C GLY A 113 17.06 0.17 -12.47
N ILE A 114 16.47 0.21 -11.28
CA ILE A 114 17.07 -0.30 -10.04
C ILE A 114 16.07 -1.25 -9.38
N VAL A 115 16.42 -2.52 -9.23
CA VAL A 115 15.66 -3.42 -8.35
C VAL A 115 16.30 -3.41 -6.97
N PHE A 116 15.51 -3.04 -5.95
CA PHE A 116 15.97 -2.81 -4.59
C PHE A 116 15.44 -3.87 -3.62
N PHE A 117 16.35 -4.56 -2.94
CA PHE A 117 16.05 -5.51 -1.87
C PHE A 117 16.48 -4.90 -0.53
N HIS A 118 15.53 -4.71 0.39
CA HIS A 118 15.83 -4.11 1.68
C HIS A 118 16.59 -5.08 2.60
N GLY A 119 17.34 -4.54 3.56
CA GLY A 119 17.96 -5.34 4.62
C GLY A 119 17.03 -5.70 5.77
N GLY A 120 17.64 -6.15 6.87
CA GLY A 120 16.95 -6.47 8.12
C GLY A 120 17.02 -7.91 8.62
N GLY A 121 17.91 -8.75 8.05
CA GLY A 121 18.13 -10.12 8.53
C GLY A 121 16.90 -11.04 8.48
N GLY A 122 15.93 -10.75 7.61
CA GLY A 122 14.68 -11.50 7.49
C GLY A 122 13.65 -11.30 8.62
N ILE A 123 14.00 -10.53 9.66
CA ILE A 123 13.11 -10.19 10.80
C ILE A 123 12.73 -8.70 10.85
N LEU A 124 13.57 -7.80 10.31
CA LEU A 124 13.32 -6.35 10.21
C LEU A 124 13.09 -5.96 8.74
N GLY A 125 12.71 -4.70 8.53
CA GLY A 125 12.56 -4.12 7.20
C GLY A 125 11.14 -4.21 6.63
N SER A 126 10.89 -3.36 5.64
CA SER A 126 9.62 -3.20 4.93
C SER A 126 9.78 -2.21 3.77
N LEU A 127 8.84 -2.24 2.82
CA LEU A 127 8.64 -1.20 1.79
C LEU A 127 8.40 0.23 2.37
N LYS A 128 8.14 0.33 3.67
CA LYS A 128 7.86 1.58 4.38
C LYS A 128 9.10 2.13 5.08
N THR A 129 9.85 1.30 5.80
CA THR A 129 11.14 1.67 6.43
C THR A 129 12.15 2.16 5.41
N HIS A 130 12.28 1.47 4.27
CA HIS A 130 13.27 1.80 3.23
C HIS A 130 12.76 2.84 2.21
N HIS A 131 11.58 3.43 2.44
CA HIS A 131 10.94 4.34 1.51
C HIS A 131 11.78 5.58 1.17
N GLY A 132 12.41 6.19 2.18
CA GLY A 132 13.28 7.35 1.98
C GLY A 132 14.57 7.04 1.24
N ILE A 133 15.06 5.78 1.31
CA ILE A 133 16.22 5.32 0.54
C ILE A 133 15.82 5.20 -0.93
N CYS A 134 14.71 4.50 -1.22
CA CYS A 134 14.22 4.30 -2.58
C CYS A 134 13.84 5.62 -3.28
N CYS A 135 13.19 6.56 -2.57
CA CYS A 135 12.94 7.92 -3.07
C CYS A 135 14.25 8.68 -3.38
N ASN A 136 15.28 8.56 -2.53
CA ASN A 136 16.58 9.20 -2.76
C ASN A 136 17.36 8.55 -3.91
N LEU A 137 17.32 7.22 -4.06
CA LEU A 137 17.90 6.52 -5.19
C LEU A 137 17.24 6.99 -6.49
N CYS A 138 15.90 6.92 -6.56
CA CYS A 138 15.10 7.36 -7.70
C CYS A 138 15.43 8.81 -8.09
N LYS A 139 15.38 9.77 -7.14
CA LYS A 139 15.66 11.18 -7.41
C LYS A 139 17.11 11.47 -7.80
N LYS A 140 18.10 10.75 -7.25
CA LYS A 140 19.54 11.05 -7.50
C LYS A 140 20.14 10.33 -8.71
N SER A 141 19.58 9.20 -9.10
CA SER A 141 20.02 8.43 -10.28
C SER A 141 19.14 8.64 -11.51
N ASP A 142 18.03 9.39 -11.36
CA ASP A 142 17.00 9.61 -12.37
C ASP A 142 16.43 8.28 -12.93
N ALA A 143 16.45 7.25 -12.08
CA ALA A 143 16.09 5.88 -12.40
C ALA A 143 14.72 5.48 -11.85
N VAL A 144 14.10 4.49 -12.48
CA VAL A 144 12.93 3.80 -11.95
C VAL A 144 13.39 2.77 -10.93
N VAL A 145 12.93 2.89 -9.68
CA VAL A 145 13.27 1.94 -8.60
C VAL A 145 12.09 1.03 -8.32
N LEU A 146 12.30 -0.28 -8.32
CA LEU A 146 11.35 -1.27 -7.81
C LEU A 146 11.85 -1.81 -6.48
N ALA A 147 11.21 -1.47 -5.38
CA ALA A 147 11.45 -2.13 -4.09
C ALA A 147 10.56 -3.38 -3.96
N VAL A 148 11.15 -4.52 -3.62
CA VAL A 148 10.42 -5.79 -3.40
C VAL A 148 10.09 -5.98 -1.92
N GLY A 149 8.82 -6.20 -1.60
CA GLY A 149 8.32 -6.44 -0.24
C GLY A 149 8.19 -7.92 0.07
N TYR A 150 9.32 -8.62 0.04
CA TYR A 150 9.38 -10.08 0.20
C TYR A 150 8.84 -10.58 1.55
N ARG A 151 8.36 -11.83 1.58
CA ARG A 151 7.87 -12.50 2.78
C ARG A 151 9.00 -12.88 3.75
N MET A 152 8.69 -12.87 5.04
CA MET A 152 9.68 -12.87 6.14
C MET A 152 9.23 -13.67 7.37
N MET A 153 10.13 -13.81 8.33
CA MET A 153 9.89 -14.43 9.63
C MET A 153 8.74 -13.75 10.43
N PRO A 154 8.09 -14.49 11.35
CA PRO A 154 8.35 -15.90 11.69
C PRO A 154 7.77 -16.91 10.69
N LYS A 155 6.77 -16.50 9.88
CA LYS A 155 5.98 -17.40 9.02
C LYS A 155 6.76 -17.96 7.83
N HIS A 156 7.77 -17.23 7.34
CA HIS A 156 8.49 -17.58 6.12
C HIS A 156 10.00 -17.54 6.34
N LYS A 157 10.62 -18.71 6.22
CA LYS A 157 12.05 -18.98 6.38
C LYS A 157 12.70 -19.11 4.99
N PHE A 158 13.95 -19.57 4.93
CA PHE A 158 14.60 -19.95 3.68
C PHE A 158 13.75 -21.00 2.90
N PRO A 159 13.66 -20.96 1.56
CA PRO A 159 14.26 -19.98 0.62
C PRO A 159 13.36 -18.78 0.29
N VAL A 160 12.25 -18.56 1.01
CA VAL A 160 11.14 -17.68 0.56
C VAL A 160 11.57 -16.24 0.26
N ILE A 161 12.50 -15.66 1.05
CA ILE A 161 13.05 -14.31 0.80
C ILE A 161 13.64 -14.22 -0.61
N VAL A 162 14.48 -15.17 -1.00
CA VAL A 162 15.16 -15.17 -2.29
C VAL A 162 14.17 -15.49 -3.42
N THR A 163 13.24 -16.41 -3.19
CA THR A 163 12.19 -16.78 -4.15
C THR A 163 11.28 -15.59 -4.50
N ASP A 164 10.80 -14.85 -3.49
CA ASP A 164 9.96 -13.66 -3.71
C ASP A 164 10.72 -12.55 -4.46
N CYS A 165 11.99 -12.32 -4.10
CA CYS A 165 12.84 -11.37 -4.81
C CYS A 165 13.13 -11.79 -6.24
N MET A 166 13.40 -13.08 -6.49
CA MET A 166 13.62 -13.64 -7.82
C MET A 166 12.38 -13.50 -8.71
N VAL A 167 11.19 -13.88 -8.22
CA VAL A 167 9.92 -13.75 -8.97
C VAL A 167 9.59 -12.28 -9.24
N GLY A 168 9.73 -11.40 -8.23
CA GLY A 168 9.51 -9.96 -8.42
C GLY A 168 10.46 -9.33 -9.43
N THR A 169 11.72 -9.76 -9.45
CA THR A 169 12.74 -9.28 -10.41
C THR A 169 12.47 -9.82 -11.83
N ILE A 170 12.14 -11.10 -11.98
CA ILE A 170 11.79 -11.70 -13.28
C ILE A 170 10.58 -10.97 -13.89
N HIS A 171 9.52 -10.71 -13.10
CA HIS A 171 8.34 -10.00 -13.59
C HIS A 171 8.66 -8.57 -14.05
N PHE A 172 9.55 -7.87 -13.34
CA PHE A 172 10.02 -6.54 -13.72
C PHE A 172 10.87 -6.57 -14.99
N LEU A 173 11.86 -7.46 -15.07
CA LEU A 173 12.74 -7.64 -16.22
C LEU A 173 11.99 -8.03 -17.51
N LYS A 174 10.86 -8.73 -17.39
CA LYS A 174 9.96 -9.01 -18.54
C LYS A 174 8.97 -7.88 -18.87
N SER A 175 8.93 -6.81 -18.07
CA SER A 175 7.94 -5.72 -18.16
C SER A 175 8.56 -4.32 -18.22
N LEU A 176 9.86 -4.20 -18.55
CA LEU A 176 10.61 -2.94 -18.46
C LEU A 176 10.03 -1.82 -19.33
N ASN A 177 9.56 -2.15 -20.54
CA ASN A 177 8.93 -1.20 -21.47
C ASN A 177 7.71 -0.52 -20.82
N THR A 178 6.88 -1.28 -20.10
CA THR A 178 5.68 -0.81 -19.36
C THR A 178 6.02 0.22 -18.27
N TYR A 179 7.28 0.28 -17.84
CA TYR A 179 7.77 1.22 -16.82
C TYR A 179 8.68 2.31 -17.39
N GLY A 180 8.90 2.34 -18.71
CA GLY A 180 9.82 3.27 -19.39
C GLY A 180 11.30 3.00 -19.05
N VAL A 181 11.66 1.73 -18.81
CA VAL A 181 13.00 1.32 -18.37
C VAL A 181 13.81 0.71 -19.49
N ASP A 182 15.09 1.09 -19.55
CA ASP A 182 16.07 0.61 -20.52
C ASP A 182 16.60 -0.79 -20.12
N PRO A 183 16.41 -1.83 -20.96
CA PRO A 183 16.88 -3.19 -20.66
C PRO A 183 18.40 -3.33 -20.55
N ALA A 184 19.20 -2.44 -21.13
CA ALA A 184 20.65 -2.43 -21.01
C ALA A 184 21.16 -1.68 -19.76
N ARG A 185 20.28 -1.00 -19.02
CA ARG A 185 20.63 -0.18 -17.84
C ARG A 185 19.82 -0.54 -16.59
N VAL A 186 19.51 -1.83 -16.39
CA VAL A 186 18.96 -2.34 -15.13
C VAL A 186 20.08 -2.80 -14.19
N ILE A 187 20.06 -2.36 -12.94
CA ILE A 187 20.97 -2.81 -11.88
C ILE A 187 20.18 -3.42 -10.71
N VAL A 188 20.84 -4.26 -9.92
CA VAL A 188 20.32 -4.72 -8.62
C VAL A 188 21.03 -3.97 -7.49
N CYS A 189 20.32 -3.74 -6.38
CA CYS A 189 20.84 -3.03 -5.22
C CYS A 189 20.22 -3.62 -3.95
N GLY A 190 21.02 -3.78 -2.89
CA GLY A 190 20.47 -4.18 -1.60
C GLY A 190 21.43 -4.04 -0.44
N ASP A 191 20.86 -3.95 0.76
CA ASP A 191 21.59 -3.77 2.01
C ASP A 191 21.47 -5.00 2.93
N SER A 192 22.55 -5.34 3.65
CA SER A 192 22.62 -6.56 4.48
C SER A 192 22.16 -7.81 3.70
N VAL A 193 21.13 -8.52 4.19
CA VAL A 193 20.51 -9.67 3.50
C VAL A 193 19.94 -9.34 2.11
N GLY A 194 19.53 -8.10 1.86
CA GLY A 194 19.13 -7.64 0.53
C GLY A 194 20.29 -7.63 -0.48
N GLY A 195 21.52 -7.41 -0.01
CA GLY A 195 22.72 -7.55 -0.83
C GLY A 195 23.11 -9.02 -1.09
N ALA A 196 22.81 -9.92 -0.14
CA ALA A 196 22.90 -11.37 -0.38
C ALA A 196 21.99 -11.77 -1.54
N VAL A 197 20.72 -11.36 -1.46
CA VAL A 197 19.71 -11.57 -2.51
C VAL A 197 20.16 -10.98 -3.85
N ALA A 198 20.68 -9.75 -3.87
CA ALA A 198 21.20 -9.14 -5.09
C ALA A 198 22.31 -10.00 -5.75
N THR A 199 23.24 -10.50 -4.95
CA THR A 199 24.34 -11.37 -5.40
C THR A 199 23.83 -12.70 -5.94
N VAL A 200 22.93 -13.37 -5.20
CA VAL A 200 22.34 -14.65 -5.57
C VAL A 200 21.48 -14.55 -6.85
N LEU A 201 20.73 -13.45 -7.03
CA LEU A 201 19.98 -13.21 -8.27
C LEU A 201 20.91 -13.00 -9.47
N CYS A 202 22.02 -12.26 -9.30
CA CYS A 202 23.04 -12.19 -10.35
C CYS A 202 23.58 -13.58 -10.71
N GLN A 203 23.95 -14.40 -9.72
CA GLN A 203 24.44 -15.78 -9.93
C GLN A 203 23.41 -16.68 -10.64
N LYS A 204 22.13 -16.60 -10.28
CA LYS A 204 21.06 -17.39 -10.91
C LYS A 204 20.61 -16.87 -12.28
N PHE A 205 20.96 -15.64 -12.66
CA PHE A 205 20.57 -15.05 -13.96
C PHE A 205 21.71 -15.02 -15.00
N VAL A 206 22.94 -15.43 -14.65
CA VAL A 206 24.07 -15.50 -15.62
C VAL A 206 23.69 -16.27 -16.89
N ASP A 207 23.05 -17.41 -16.73
CA ASP A 207 22.68 -18.35 -17.80
C ASP A 207 21.24 -18.16 -18.32
N ARG A 208 20.57 -17.05 -17.98
CA ARG A 208 19.17 -16.78 -18.34
C ARG A 208 19.05 -15.85 -19.55
N SER A 209 19.10 -16.44 -20.75
CA SER A 209 18.94 -15.72 -22.02
C SER A 209 17.53 -15.14 -22.27
N ASP A 210 16.51 -15.58 -21.54
CA ASP A 210 15.13 -15.07 -21.62
C ASP A 210 14.88 -13.78 -20.82
N LEU A 211 15.95 -13.17 -20.26
CA LEU A 211 15.92 -11.97 -19.43
C LEU A 211 16.96 -10.94 -19.91
N PRO A 212 16.64 -9.63 -19.85
CA PRO A 212 17.65 -8.57 -19.95
C PRO A 212 18.77 -8.74 -18.91
N LYS A 213 20.02 -8.59 -19.34
CA LYS A 213 21.20 -8.73 -18.48
C LYS A 213 21.23 -7.64 -17.42
N ILE A 214 21.43 -8.03 -16.16
CA ILE A 214 21.75 -7.09 -15.07
C ILE A 214 23.09 -6.42 -15.40
N ARG A 215 23.12 -5.08 -15.45
CA ARG A 215 24.31 -4.30 -15.82
C ARG A 215 25.31 -4.16 -14.68
N ALA A 216 24.84 -4.09 -13.43
CA ALA A 216 25.68 -3.98 -12.23
C ALA A 216 24.93 -4.40 -10.96
N GLN A 217 25.68 -4.67 -9.89
CA GLN A 217 25.18 -4.98 -8.55
C GLN A 217 25.74 -4.01 -7.50
N ILE A 218 24.88 -3.46 -6.65
CA ILE A 218 25.27 -2.60 -5.52
C ILE A 218 25.03 -3.34 -4.20
N LEU A 219 26.12 -3.62 -3.49
CA LEU A 219 26.17 -4.48 -2.31
C LEU A 219 26.55 -3.66 -1.08
N ILE A 220 25.57 -3.35 -0.22
CA ILE A 220 25.76 -2.49 0.95
C ILE A 220 25.81 -3.36 2.22
N TYR A 221 26.96 -3.38 2.92
CA TYR A 221 27.25 -4.20 4.12
C TYR A 221 26.66 -5.62 4.07
N SER A 222 26.84 -6.30 2.95
CA SER A 222 26.07 -7.49 2.60
C SER A 222 26.53 -8.74 3.34
N THR A 223 25.57 -9.56 3.78
CA THR A 223 25.82 -10.93 4.27
C THR A 223 26.06 -11.83 3.07
N LEU A 224 27.25 -12.41 2.92
CA LEU A 224 27.61 -13.20 1.73
C LEU A 224 28.05 -14.64 2.06
N GLN A 225 28.26 -14.96 3.33
CA GLN A 225 28.54 -16.31 3.80
C GLN A 225 27.79 -16.63 5.10
N SER A 226 27.42 -17.91 5.26
CA SER A 226 26.70 -18.43 6.43
C SER A 226 27.49 -19.50 7.21
N LEU A 227 28.80 -19.64 6.96
CA LEU A 227 29.65 -20.75 7.45
C LEU A 227 30.50 -20.37 8.67
N ASP A 228 31.13 -19.19 8.63
CA ASP A 228 32.13 -18.76 9.61
C ASP A 228 31.64 -17.55 10.43
N PHE A 229 31.55 -17.75 11.74
CA PHE A 229 31.18 -16.74 12.74
C PHE A 229 32.40 -16.25 13.55
N GLN A 230 33.61 -16.65 13.17
CA GLN A 230 34.88 -16.36 13.86
C GLN A 230 35.89 -15.61 12.99
N SER A 231 35.48 -15.06 11.85
CA SER A 231 36.30 -14.16 11.04
C SER A 231 36.74 -12.91 11.83
N PRO A 232 37.84 -12.22 11.42
CA PRO A 232 38.37 -11.06 12.14
C PRO A 232 37.34 -9.96 12.42
N SER A 233 36.41 -9.68 11.51
CA SER A 233 35.32 -8.72 11.75
C SER A 233 34.29 -9.23 12.75
N TYR A 234 33.91 -10.51 12.69
CA TYR A 234 32.99 -11.11 13.67
C TYR A 234 33.57 -11.05 15.08
N GLN A 235 34.84 -11.42 15.27
CA GLN A 235 35.50 -11.34 16.58
C GLN A 235 35.61 -9.89 17.10
N GLN A 236 36.14 -8.98 16.27
CA GLN A 236 36.44 -7.61 16.67
C GLN A 236 35.21 -6.72 16.85
N ASN A 237 34.13 -6.99 16.12
CA ASN A 237 32.93 -6.15 16.10
C ASN A 237 31.73 -6.80 16.84
N LYS A 238 31.91 -7.95 17.51
CA LYS A 238 30.86 -8.78 18.14
C LYS A 238 29.82 -8.03 19.01
N ASN A 239 30.24 -6.98 19.69
CA ASN A 239 29.48 -6.18 20.65
C ASN A 239 29.10 -4.78 20.13
N ILE A 240 29.45 -4.44 18.89
CA ILE A 240 29.25 -3.09 18.35
C ILE A 240 27.74 -2.80 18.23
N PRO A 241 27.31 -1.56 18.51
CA PRO A 241 25.92 -1.11 18.41
C PRO A 241 25.09 -1.71 17.27
N LEU A 242 23.88 -2.15 17.63
CA LEU A 242 22.82 -2.68 16.78
C LEU A 242 23.07 -4.07 16.20
N LEU A 243 24.19 -4.28 15.52
CA LEU A 243 24.46 -5.51 14.77
C LEU A 243 25.48 -6.41 15.50
N SER A 244 25.05 -6.95 16.64
CA SER A 244 25.86 -7.86 17.44
C SER A 244 25.89 -9.28 16.88
N GLN A 245 26.92 -10.04 17.25
CA GLN A 245 27.06 -11.48 16.91
C GLN A 245 25.92 -12.33 17.51
N ASN A 246 25.24 -11.84 18.56
CA ASN A 246 24.01 -12.46 19.09
C ASN A 246 22.84 -12.25 18.14
N LEU A 247 22.64 -11.04 17.61
CA LEU A 247 21.51 -10.72 16.73
C LEU A 247 21.62 -11.46 15.39
N ILE A 248 22.79 -11.44 14.74
CA ILE A 248 22.97 -12.17 13.47
C ILE A 248 22.77 -13.67 13.65
N PHE A 249 23.25 -14.25 14.76
CA PHE A 249 23.03 -15.67 15.02
C PHE A 249 21.54 -15.99 15.23
N TYR A 250 20.77 -15.14 15.93
CA TYR A 250 19.31 -15.28 16.01
C TYR A 250 18.65 -15.21 14.61
N CYS A 251 19.03 -14.22 13.78
CA CYS A 251 18.52 -14.08 12.42
C CYS A 251 18.85 -15.30 11.55
N TRP A 252 20.07 -15.83 11.63
CA TRP A 252 20.55 -17.01 10.91
C TRP A 252 19.79 -18.27 11.35
N CYS A 253 19.65 -18.50 12.65
CA CYS A 253 18.83 -19.59 13.21
C CYS A 253 17.39 -19.54 12.69
N GLY A 254 16.71 -18.40 12.85
CA GLY A 254 15.31 -18.25 12.42
C GLY A 254 15.13 -18.30 10.90
N TYR A 255 16.13 -17.87 10.13
CA TYR A 255 16.09 -17.88 8.67
C TYR A 255 16.30 -19.28 8.08
N LEU A 256 17.24 -20.05 8.64
CA LEU A 256 17.61 -21.37 8.13
C LEU A 256 16.88 -22.53 8.82
N ASP A 257 16.03 -22.23 9.80
CA ASP A 257 15.36 -23.17 10.69
C ASP A 257 16.31 -24.03 11.55
N ILE A 258 17.42 -23.41 12.00
CA ILE A 258 18.45 -24.03 12.83
C ILE A 258 18.21 -23.69 14.29
N SER A 259 18.29 -24.69 15.17
CA SER A 259 18.16 -24.58 16.61
C SER A 259 19.23 -23.66 17.23
N PRO A 260 18.83 -22.66 18.04
CA PRO A 260 19.77 -21.81 18.77
C PRO A 260 20.69 -22.56 19.75
N SER A 261 20.42 -23.82 20.09
CA SER A 261 21.30 -24.66 20.93
C SER A 261 22.68 -24.85 20.31
N TRP A 262 22.79 -24.86 18.98
CA TRP A 262 24.06 -25.05 18.27
C TRP A 262 25.02 -23.86 18.34
N ARG A 263 24.68 -22.77 19.05
CA ARG A 263 25.54 -21.59 19.21
C ARG A 263 26.96 -21.92 19.67
N SER A 264 27.12 -22.86 20.61
CA SER A 264 28.44 -23.28 21.08
C SER A 264 29.24 -23.97 19.96
N ALA A 265 28.62 -24.94 19.27
CA ALA A 265 29.23 -25.69 18.17
C ALA A 265 29.64 -24.77 17.00
N VAL A 266 28.74 -23.88 16.57
CA VAL A 266 28.98 -22.95 15.46
C VAL A 266 30.10 -21.96 15.78
N LEU A 267 30.18 -21.46 17.02
CA LEU A 267 31.27 -20.58 17.45
C LEU A 267 32.60 -21.31 17.66
N LYS A 268 32.59 -22.62 17.94
CA LYS A 268 33.80 -23.47 17.99
C LYS A 268 34.20 -24.03 16.61
N GLY A 269 33.37 -23.82 15.59
CA GLY A 269 33.55 -24.36 14.24
C GLY A 269 33.30 -25.87 14.12
N THR A 270 32.70 -26.52 15.13
CA THR A 270 32.47 -27.97 15.17
C THR A 270 31.22 -28.41 14.39
N HIS A 271 30.46 -27.46 13.85
CA HIS A 271 29.31 -27.70 12.97
C HIS A 271 29.72 -28.05 11.52
N LEU A 272 31.01 -28.01 11.19
CA LEU A 272 31.53 -28.32 9.86
C LEU A 272 32.70 -29.31 9.93
N PRO A 273 32.66 -30.43 9.19
CA PRO A 273 33.81 -31.35 9.07
C PRO A 273 35.06 -30.63 8.55
N ALA A 274 36.24 -31.09 8.98
CA ALA A 274 37.51 -30.47 8.60
C ALA A 274 37.72 -30.45 7.08
N GLU A 275 37.43 -31.56 6.38
CA GLU A 275 37.50 -31.68 4.92
C GLU A 275 36.59 -30.66 4.20
N VAL A 276 35.36 -30.51 4.69
CA VAL A 276 34.37 -29.55 4.17
C VAL A 276 34.85 -28.12 4.40
N TRP A 277 35.49 -27.84 5.54
CA TRP A 277 36.10 -26.53 5.76
C TRP A 277 37.29 -26.27 4.83
N GLU A 278 38.25 -27.18 4.72
CA GLU A 278 39.44 -26.97 3.88
C GLU A 278 39.08 -26.78 2.39
N LYS A 279 38.00 -27.44 1.90
CA LYS A 279 37.41 -27.16 0.58
C LYS A 279 37.04 -25.68 0.41
N TYR A 280 36.41 -25.07 1.40
CA TYR A 280 35.90 -23.68 1.33
C TYR A 280 36.87 -22.62 1.87
N ARG A 281 37.89 -23.02 2.64
CA ARG A 281 38.89 -22.16 3.27
C ARG A 281 39.62 -21.24 2.28
N LYS A 282 39.88 -21.71 1.06
CA LYS A 282 40.50 -20.89 0.00
C LYS A 282 39.70 -19.62 -0.36
N TRP A 283 38.38 -19.59 -0.13
CA TRP A 283 37.55 -18.39 -0.28
C TRP A 283 37.26 -17.68 1.06
N LEU A 284 37.08 -18.42 2.15
CA LEU A 284 36.58 -17.88 3.44
C LEU A 284 37.63 -17.64 4.53
N GLY A 285 38.78 -18.32 4.46
CA GLY A 285 39.79 -18.30 5.53
C GLY A 285 40.40 -16.93 5.79
N ALA A 286 40.82 -16.67 7.03
CA ALA A 286 41.34 -15.37 7.45
C ALA A 286 42.68 -14.98 6.76
N GLU A 287 43.41 -15.92 6.18
CA GLU A 287 44.51 -15.69 5.24
C GLU A 287 44.10 -14.86 4.01
N ASN A 288 42.82 -14.84 3.65
CA ASN A 288 42.29 -14.02 2.56
C ASN A 288 42.11 -12.54 2.93
N ILE A 289 42.16 -12.20 4.22
CA ILE A 289 41.85 -10.88 4.76
C ILE A 289 43.16 -10.11 5.01
N PRO A 290 43.36 -8.90 4.45
CA PRO A 290 44.60 -8.15 4.65
C PRO A 290 44.86 -7.79 6.12
N ASP A 291 46.09 -7.96 6.60
CA ASP A 291 46.41 -7.92 8.04
C ASP A 291 46.11 -6.58 8.73
N LYS A 292 46.04 -5.48 7.97
CA LYS A 292 45.56 -4.18 8.45
C LYS A 292 44.16 -4.25 9.10
N PHE A 293 43.33 -5.23 8.73
CA PHE A 293 42.02 -5.48 9.32
C PHE A 293 42.05 -6.47 10.50
N LYS A 294 43.15 -7.20 10.72
CA LYS A 294 43.36 -8.14 11.85
C LYS A 294 43.90 -7.47 13.12
N LYS A 295 44.55 -6.30 12.98
CA LYS A 295 45.32 -5.59 14.04
C LYS A 295 44.58 -5.28 15.36
N ARG A 296 43.25 -5.44 15.45
CA ARG A 296 42.45 -5.15 16.65
C ARG A 296 42.18 -6.40 17.50
N GLY A 297 43.17 -7.27 17.64
CA GLY A 297 43.05 -8.50 18.45
C GLY A 297 42.24 -9.63 17.81
N TYR A 298 42.45 -9.90 16.51
CA TYR A 298 42.01 -11.18 15.93
C TYR A 298 42.85 -12.34 16.47
N LEU A 299 42.22 -13.43 16.90
CA LEU A 299 42.87 -14.68 17.31
C LEU A 299 42.41 -15.82 16.39
N PRO A 300 43.33 -16.58 15.76
CA PRO A 300 42.97 -17.81 15.05
C PRO A 300 42.29 -18.80 16.00
N VAL A 301 41.17 -19.38 15.58
CA VAL A 301 40.43 -20.38 16.36
C VAL A 301 40.82 -21.78 15.88
N SER A 302 41.40 -22.59 16.76
CA SER A 302 41.58 -24.03 16.53
C SER A 302 40.21 -24.72 16.54
N ARG A 303 39.92 -25.48 15.49
CA ARG A 303 38.66 -26.24 15.38
C ARG A 303 38.70 -27.43 16.33
N GLU A 304 37.67 -27.55 17.17
CA GLU A 304 37.41 -28.72 18.00
C GLU A 304 36.83 -29.87 17.14
N PRO A 305 36.73 -31.12 17.67
CA PRO A 305 36.17 -32.26 16.96
C PRO A 305 34.74 -32.02 16.44
N LEU A 306 34.40 -32.66 15.31
CA LEU A 306 33.09 -32.57 14.66
C LEU A 306 31.94 -32.94 15.61
N ASN A 307 30.89 -32.12 15.62
CA ASN A 307 29.60 -32.48 16.18
C ASN A 307 28.65 -32.83 15.03
N GLU A 308 28.43 -34.14 14.82
CA GLU A 308 27.67 -34.64 13.67
C GLU A 308 26.21 -34.15 13.64
N ALA A 309 25.56 -34.08 14.81
CA ALA A 309 24.20 -33.56 14.92
C ALA A 309 24.11 -32.07 14.53
N ALA A 310 25.09 -31.26 14.98
CA ALA A 310 25.20 -29.87 14.55
C ALA A 310 25.43 -29.77 13.03
N TYR A 311 26.25 -30.63 12.44
CA TYR A 311 26.48 -30.64 11.00
C TYR A 311 25.24 -31.04 10.20
N LEU A 312 24.54 -32.11 10.60
CA LEU A 312 23.34 -32.62 9.92
C LEU A 312 22.20 -31.59 9.87
N GLU A 313 22.07 -30.76 10.90
CA GLU A 313 21.09 -29.67 10.97
C GLU A 313 21.59 -28.42 10.23
N THR A 314 22.85 -28.02 10.41
CA THR A 314 23.40 -26.79 9.82
C THR A 314 23.80 -26.91 8.34
N LYS A 315 23.86 -28.11 7.75
CA LYS A 315 24.34 -28.37 6.36
C LYS A 315 23.74 -27.46 5.28
N ILE A 316 22.55 -26.91 5.49
CA ILE A 316 21.87 -25.96 4.58
C ILE A 316 22.65 -24.65 4.36
N ILE A 317 23.61 -24.32 5.23
CA ILE A 317 24.53 -23.17 5.06
C ILE A 317 25.48 -23.33 3.87
N LEU A 318 25.63 -24.56 3.36
CA LEU A 318 26.45 -24.89 2.19
C LEU A 318 25.69 -24.68 0.86
N ASP A 319 24.40 -24.32 0.90
CA ASP A 319 23.69 -23.85 -0.29
C ASP A 319 24.23 -22.46 -0.68
N VAL A 320 24.60 -22.30 -1.95
CA VAL A 320 25.04 -21.03 -2.55
C VAL A 320 23.97 -19.93 -2.42
N MET A 321 22.69 -20.30 -2.31
CA MET A 321 21.58 -19.38 -2.00
C MET A 321 21.68 -18.75 -0.59
N ASN A 322 22.38 -19.39 0.34
CA ASN A 322 22.66 -18.91 1.71
C ASN A 322 24.09 -18.36 1.87
N SER A 323 24.99 -18.78 0.98
CA SER A 323 26.42 -18.44 1.01
C SER A 323 26.94 -18.16 -0.41
N PRO A 324 26.51 -17.07 -1.08
CA PRO A 324 26.93 -16.75 -2.45
C PRO A 324 28.46 -16.63 -2.63
N LEU A 325 29.23 -16.44 -1.55
CA LEU A 325 30.70 -16.39 -1.56
C LEU A 325 31.36 -17.75 -1.88
N ILE A 326 30.68 -18.89 -1.67
CA ILE A 326 31.19 -20.23 -2.03
C ILE A 326 30.70 -20.72 -3.41
N ALA A 327 30.18 -19.82 -4.26
CA ALA A 327 29.85 -20.12 -5.64
C ALA A 327 31.12 -20.45 -6.46
N ASP A 328 30.97 -21.33 -7.46
CA ASP A 328 32.09 -21.73 -8.31
C ASP A 328 32.69 -20.55 -9.09
N ASN A 329 34.01 -20.56 -9.24
CA ASN A 329 34.77 -19.48 -9.86
C ASN A 329 34.28 -19.16 -11.29
N GLU A 330 33.75 -20.14 -12.03
CA GLU A 330 33.17 -19.93 -13.36
C GLU A 330 31.88 -19.09 -13.33
N VAL A 331 31.03 -19.28 -12.31
CA VAL A 331 29.85 -18.43 -12.10
C VAL A 331 30.29 -17.03 -11.69
N VAL A 332 31.22 -16.93 -10.73
CA VAL A 332 31.78 -15.65 -10.26
C VAL A 332 32.43 -14.87 -11.40
N SER A 333 33.15 -15.54 -12.31
CA SER A 333 33.82 -14.93 -13.48
C SER A 333 32.86 -14.37 -14.55
N ARG A 334 31.56 -14.59 -14.40
CA ARG A 334 30.51 -14.15 -15.34
C ARG A 334 29.49 -13.20 -14.71
N LEU A 335 29.71 -12.76 -13.46
CA LEU A 335 28.88 -11.79 -12.76
C LEU A 335 29.05 -10.35 -13.28
N PRO A 336 28.03 -9.48 -13.13
CA PRO A 336 28.14 -8.08 -13.52
C PRO A 336 28.95 -7.24 -12.50
N GLU A 337 29.46 -6.09 -12.99
CA GLU A 337 30.21 -5.09 -12.22
C GLU A 337 29.63 -4.83 -10.81
N ALA A 338 30.50 -4.77 -9.80
CA ALA A 338 30.10 -4.72 -8.40
C ALA A 338 30.54 -3.41 -7.72
N CYS A 339 29.58 -2.71 -7.10
CA CYS A 339 29.84 -1.60 -6.19
C CYS A 339 29.61 -2.07 -4.74
N ILE A 340 30.70 -2.26 -3.99
CA ILE A 340 30.70 -2.85 -2.65
C ILE A 340 30.93 -1.74 -1.61
N VAL A 341 30.00 -1.57 -0.66
CA VAL A 341 30.08 -0.56 0.40
C VAL A 341 30.14 -1.25 1.77
N SER A 342 31.34 -1.31 2.36
CA SER A 342 31.56 -1.99 3.66
C SER A 342 31.79 -0.99 4.81
N CYS A 343 31.33 -1.34 6.00
CA CYS A 343 31.55 -0.56 7.23
C CYS A 343 32.74 -1.15 8.04
N GLU A 344 33.63 -0.31 8.58
CA GLU A 344 34.79 -0.75 9.39
C GLU A 344 34.36 -1.38 10.74
N TYR A 345 33.25 -0.88 11.28
CA TYR A 345 32.65 -1.22 12.57
C TYR A 345 31.35 -1.99 12.35
N ASP A 346 31.50 -3.16 11.74
CA ASP A 346 30.44 -4.06 11.32
C ASP A 346 31.01 -5.49 11.25
N VAL A 347 30.31 -6.47 11.79
CA VAL A 347 30.76 -7.88 11.72
C VAL A 347 30.75 -8.40 10.29
N LEU A 348 29.95 -7.82 9.38
CA LEU A 348 29.87 -8.15 7.95
C LEU A 348 30.95 -7.48 7.09
N ARG A 349 31.92 -6.79 7.72
CA ARG A 349 33.04 -6.14 7.02
C ARG A 349 33.83 -7.14 6.17
N ASP A 350 34.13 -8.33 6.69
CA ASP A 350 35.04 -9.25 6.02
C ASP A 350 34.36 -10.04 4.90
N ASP A 351 33.06 -10.36 4.97
CA ASP A 351 32.24 -10.84 3.84
C ASP A 351 32.47 -9.99 2.57
N SER A 352 32.47 -8.66 2.72
CA SER A 352 32.70 -7.70 1.64
C SER A 352 34.13 -7.74 1.09
N LEU A 353 35.14 -8.02 1.93
CA LEU A 353 36.54 -8.14 1.54
C LEU A 353 36.84 -9.48 0.86
N LEU A 354 36.24 -10.56 1.36
CA LEU A 354 36.35 -11.93 0.85
C LEU A 354 35.66 -12.05 -0.51
N TYR A 355 34.47 -11.45 -0.68
CA TYR A 355 33.81 -11.37 -1.99
C TYR A 355 34.62 -10.53 -2.98
N LYS A 356 35.16 -9.37 -2.57
CA LYS A 356 36.09 -8.60 -3.42
C LYS A 356 37.33 -9.44 -3.81
N LYS A 357 37.89 -10.26 -2.92
CA LYS A 357 39.01 -11.16 -3.26
C LYS A 357 38.58 -12.24 -4.26
N SER A 358 37.37 -12.77 -4.14
CA SER A 358 36.87 -13.86 -4.99
C SER A 358 36.63 -13.39 -6.43
N CYS A 359 36.16 -12.16 -6.63
CA CYS A 359 35.94 -11.58 -7.96
C CYS A 359 37.22 -11.02 -8.64
N LYS A 360 38.43 -11.33 -8.14
CA LYS A 360 39.70 -10.72 -8.60
C LYS A 360 40.08 -10.96 -10.06
N SER A 361 39.47 -11.93 -10.74
CA SER A 361 39.56 -12.05 -12.21
C SER A 361 38.95 -10.84 -12.95
N MET A 362 38.29 -9.93 -12.23
CA MET A 362 37.65 -8.71 -12.72
C MET A 362 38.12 -7.45 -11.97
N ASP A 363 39.40 -7.30 -11.60
CA ASP A 363 39.83 -6.18 -10.74
C ASP A 363 39.53 -4.76 -11.31
N SER A 364 39.24 -4.62 -12.62
CA SER A 364 38.73 -3.38 -13.25
C SER A 364 37.22 -3.13 -13.11
N ALA A 365 36.44 -4.11 -12.65
CA ALA A 365 34.98 -4.10 -12.61
C ALA A 365 34.39 -3.92 -11.19
N ILE A 366 35.24 -3.70 -10.18
CA ILE A 366 34.86 -3.68 -8.76
C ILE A 366 35.22 -2.34 -8.10
N ILE A 367 34.20 -1.55 -7.81
CA ILE A 367 34.34 -0.32 -7.02
C ILE A 367 34.07 -0.67 -5.54
N TRP A 368 35.01 -0.35 -4.64
CA TRP A 368 34.87 -0.65 -3.21
C TRP A 368 35.08 0.58 -2.33
N PHE A 369 34.11 0.84 -1.45
CA PHE A 369 34.13 1.94 -0.50
C PHE A 369 34.12 1.42 0.95
N SER A 370 35.10 1.85 1.75
CA SER A 370 35.18 1.55 3.18
C SER A 370 34.74 2.75 4.02
N SER A 371 33.60 2.63 4.72
CA SER A 371 33.10 3.66 5.62
C SER A 371 33.59 3.45 7.05
N ARG A 372 34.13 4.50 7.68
CA ARG A 372 34.42 4.53 9.14
C ARG A 372 33.20 4.99 9.98
N VAL A 373 31.99 4.91 9.42
CA VAL A 373 30.73 5.38 10.02
C VAL A 373 29.80 4.18 10.23
N PRO A 374 29.00 4.09 11.30
CA PRO A 374 28.16 2.92 11.57
C PRO A 374 26.93 2.87 10.66
N VAL A 375 26.41 1.66 10.47
CA VAL A 375 25.24 1.28 9.63
C VAL A 375 24.05 2.27 9.72
N VAL A 376 23.80 2.86 10.90
CA VAL A 376 22.75 3.88 11.15
C VAL A 376 22.69 5.00 10.13
N HIS A 377 23.85 5.48 9.65
CA HIS A 377 23.91 6.63 8.75
C HIS A 377 23.60 6.27 7.29
N PHE A 378 23.54 4.98 6.95
CA PHE A 378 23.10 4.51 5.64
C PHE A 378 21.59 4.23 5.62
N THR A 379 21.01 3.71 6.71
CA THR A 379 19.58 3.38 6.78
C THR A 379 18.66 4.59 7.00
N LYS A 380 19.17 5.71 7.54
CA LYS A 380 18.43 6.96 7.63
C LYS A 380 18.73 7.89 6.46
N ALA A 381 17.71 8.16 5.64
CA ALA A 381 17.67 9.27 4.70
C ALA A 381 17.79 10.62 5.45
N THR A 382 19.02 11.13 5.57
CA THR A 382 19.31 12.45 6.14
C THR A 382 19.14 13.54 5.09
N GLU A 383 18.21 14.47 5.32
CA GLU A 383 17.94 15.62 4.43
C GLU A 383 19.03 16.69 4.47
N LYS A 384 20.01 16.58 5.38
CA LYS A 384 21.25 17.36 5.32
C LYS A 384 22.21 16.65 4.38
N THR A 385 22.71 17.38 3.38
CA THR A 385 23.67 16.91 2.37
C THR A 385 24.77 16.04 2.99
N PRO A 386 25.06 14.84 2.44
CA PRO A 386 26.18 14.05 2.90
C PRO A 386 27.46 14.85 2.66
N GLN A 387 28.23 15.10 3.72
CA GLN A 387 29.57 15.67 3.55
C GLN A 387 30.41 14.64 2.78
N THR A 388 31.11 15.10 1.76
CA THR A 388 31.78 14.24 0.78
C THR A 388 32.88 13.39 1.41
N ILE A 389 33.09 12.21 0.84
CA ILE A 389 33.89 11.12 1.45
C ILE A 389 35.39 11.46 1.55
N TYR A 390 35.86 12.46 0.80
CA TYR A 390 37.24 12.98 0.77
C TYR A 390 37.79 13.47 2.12
N ARG A 391 36.97 13.57 3.17
CA ARG A 391 37.33 14.21 4.46
C ARG A 391 38.19 13.34 5.41
N LYS A 392 38.92 12.33 4.92
CA LYS A 392 39.78 11.45 5.75
C LYS A 392 41.17 11.10 5.18
N GLU A 393 41.63 11.80 4.14
CA GLU A 393 43.01 11.65 3.59
C GLU A 393 43.93 12.83 3.96
N TYR A 394 43.81 13.32 5.21
CA TYR A 394 44.82 14.19 5.80
C TYR A 394 45.44 13.50 7.02
N ILE A 395 46.65 12.96 6.84
CA ILE A 395 47.50 12.53 7.95
C ILE A 395 48.23 13.79 8.45
N PRO A 396 48.00 14.24 9.70
CA PRO A 396 48.66 15.43 10.19
C PRO A 396 50.15 15.13 10.44
N PHE A 397 51.04 15.77 9.67
CA PHE A 397 52.44 15.87 10.04
C PHE A 397 52.57 16.66 11.35
N PRO A 398 53.23 16.13 12.39
CA PRO A 398 53.35 16.79 13.68
C PRO A 398 54.30 17.99 13.57
N GLY A 399 53.75 19.17 13.30
CA GLY A 399 54.49 20.44 13.22
C GLY A 399 53.68 21.60 12.65
N HIS A 400 52.80 21.34 11.67
CA HIS A 400 52.08 22.42 11.00
C HIS A 400 50.81 22.85 11.77
N ARG A 401 50.80 24.08 12.27
CA ARG A 401 49.55 24.74 12.70
C ARG A 401 48.72 25.08 11.44
N PRO A 402 47.43 24.72 11.36
CA PRO A 402 46.54 25.19 10.29
C PRO A 402 46.33 26.70 10.35
N ASP A 403 45.97 27.28 9.21
CA ASP A 403 45.82 28.72 9.03
C ASP A 403 44.63 29.33 9.82
N GLN A 404 44.43 30.65 9.69
CA GLN A 404 43.30 31.32 10.31
C GLN A 404 41.97 31.00 9.60
N ILE A 405 41.95 30.84 8.27
CA ILE A 405 40.71 30.70 7.49
C ILE A 405 40.02 29.36 7.83
N SER A 406 40.79 28.28 7.99
CA SER A 406 40.28 26.96 8.40
C SER A 406 39.64 26.98 9.80
N ARG A 407 40.19 27.79 10.73
CA ARG A 407 39.62 28.00 12.06
C ARG A 407 38.39 28.91 12.02
N TRP A 408 38.41 29.95 11.18
CA TRP A 408 37.32 30.90 11.00
C TRP A 408 36.04 30.24 10.49
N TYR A 409 36.13 29.42 9.42
CA TYR A 409 35.00 28.65 8.90
C TYR A 409 34.45 27.63 9.91
N SER A 410 35.31 27.08 10.76
CA SER A 410 34.89 26.13 11.81
C SER A 410 34.09 26.83 12.91
N LYS A 411 34.56 27.99 13.39
CA LYS A 411 33.88 28.76 14.45
C LYS A 411 32.55 29.36 13.99
N ARG A 412 32.50 29.88 12.76
CA ARG A 412 31.30 30.41 12.08
C ARG A 412 30.17 29.37 11.92
N ARG A 413 30.44 28.08 12.15
CA ARG A 413 29.50 26.96 11.99
C ARG A 413 28.96 26.38 13.31
N VAL A 414 29.44 26.87 14.47
CA VAL A 414 29.15 26.28 15.79
C VAL A 414 28.52 27.29 16.77
N GLU A 415 28.96 28.55 16.76
CA GLU A 415 28.68 29.53 17.84
C GLU A 415 27.85 30.74 17.36
N GLY A 416 26.79 30.52 16.58
CA GLY A 416 26.07 31.59 15.87
C GLY A 416 25.59 32.78 16.74
N LEU A 417 26.35 33.89 16.70
CA LEU A 417 26.21 35.08 17.54
C LEU A 417 26.54 36.38 16.74
N PRO A 418 26.26 37.60 17.26
CA PRO A 418 25.70 38.66 16.43
C PRO A 418 26.65 39.77 15.92
N TYR A 419 26.05 40.66 15.12
CA TYR A 419 26.46 41.84 14.34
C TYR A 419 27.78 42.61 14.61
N LYS A 420 28.45 42.48 15.76
CA LYS A 420 29.53 43.42 16.17
C LYS A 420 30.92 43.17 15.55
N HIS A 421 31.07 42.21 14.64
CA HIS A 421 32.35 41.82 14.03
C HIS A 421 32.25 41.57 12.50
N LEU A 422 31.61 42.50 11.77
CA LEU A 422 31.96 42.75 10.37
C LEU A 422 33.43 43.20 10.28
N ILE A 423 34.17 42.75 9.27
CA ILE A 423 35.63 42.95 9.19
C ILE A 423 35.95 44.34 8.64
N THR A 424 36.74 45.11 9.37
CA THR A 424 37.40 46.33 8.89
C THR A 424 38.56 45.98 7.94
N HIS A 425 38.36 46.18 6.63
CA HIS A 425 39.44 46.09 5.65
C HIS A 425 40.25 47.41 5.63
N HIS A 426 41.41 47.42 6.31
CA HIS A 426 42.37 48.52 6.25
C HIS A 426 43.81 48.01 6.07
N GLN A 427 44.14 47.54 4.86
CA GLN A 427 45.52 47.58 4.31
C GLN A 427 45.65 47.28 2.81
N GLU A 428 44.56 47.28 2.02
CA GLU A 428 44.64 47.15 0.54
C GLU A 428 44.24 48.46 -0.18
N PRO A 429 44.77 48.74 -1.39
CA PRO A 429 44.54 50.00 -2.11
C PRO A 429 43.11 50.18 -2.63
N SER A 430 42.63 51.43 -2.63
CA SER A 430 41.23 51.83 -2.88
C SER A 430 40.72 51.71 -4.33
N GLN A 431 41.37 50.91 -5.18
CA GLN A 431 41.06 50.79 -6.62
C GLN A 431 40.78 49.36 -7.09
N ARG A 432 40.80 48.35 -6.20
CA ARG A 432 40.55 46.94 -6.57
C ARG A 432 39.75 46.19 -5.50
N TYR A 433 38.50 46.58 -5.29
CA TYR A 433 37.60 45.79 -4.44
C TYR A 433 37.03 44.61 -5.22
N LEU A 434 37.24 43.40 -4.71
CA LEU A 434 36.60 42.19 -5.20
C LEU A 434 35.24 42.04 -4.50
N ILE A 435 34.15 42.36 -5.22
CA ILE A 435 32.79 42.27 -4.69
C ILE A 435 32.23 40.86 -4.89
N SER A 436 31.41 40.37 -3.96
CA SER A 436 30.75 39.08 -4.13
C SER A 436 29.51 39.22 -5.02
N THR A 437 29.10 38.13 -5.66
CA THR A 437 27.85 38.09 -6.45
C THR A 437 26.59 38.32 -5.60
N TYR A 438 26.70 38.25 -4.26
CA TYR A 438 25.62 38.64 -3.34
C TYR A 438 25.53 40.17 -3.23
N ASP A 439 26.67 40.85 -3.08
CA ASP A 439 26.73 42.31 -2.95
C ASP A 439 26.36 43.01 -4.27
N ASP A 440 26.82 42.47 -5.40
CA ASP A 440 26.45 42.92 -6.75
C ASP A 440 24.92 42.90 -6.96
N HIS A 441 24.30 41.76 -6.67
CA HIS A 441 22.86 41.56 -6.83
C HIS A 441 22.02 42.38 -5.83
N TYR A 442 22.49 42.56 -4.59
CA TYR A 442 21.79 43.35 -3.57
C TYR A 442 21.82 44.85 -3.88
N ASN A 443 22.91 45.34 -4.50
CA ASN A 443 23.06 46.75 -4.90
C ASN A 443 22.53 47.05 -6.32
N ARG A 444 21.91 46.07 -7.00
CA ARG A 444 21.15 46.22 -8.26
C ARG A 444 21.94 46.67 -9.49
N HIS A 445 23.20 46.25 -9.64
CA HIS A 445 23.89 46.39 -10.93
C HIS A 445 23.38 45.30 -11.89
N ASN A 446 22.91 45.70 -13.08
CA ASN A 446 22.16 44.80 -13.97
C ASN A 446 23.06 43.99 -14.92
N TYR A 447 23.00 42.66 -14.79
CA TYR A 447 23.33 41.62 -15.78
C TYR A 447 24.55 41.84 -16.71
N HIS A 448 25.70 41.27 -16.33
CA HIS A 448 26.82 41.09 -17.26
C HIS A 448 26.62 39.84 -18.17
N PRO A 449 26.54 40.00 -19.51
CA PRO A 449 26.22 38.91 -20.44
C PRO A 449 27.39 37.97 -20.77
N GLY A 450 28.64 38.40 -20.56
CA GLY A 450 29.85 37.64 -20.94
C GLY A 450 30.28 36.54 -19.95
N LEU A 451 29.42 36.12 -19.02
CA LEU A 451 29.76 35.21 -17.93
C LEU A 451 28.80 34.00 -17.91
N PRO A 452 29.33 32.75 -17.91
CA PRO A 452 28.54 31.52 -18.15
C PRO A 452 27.52 31.24 -17.05
N GLU A 453 26.41 30.59 -17.40
CA GLU A 453 25.36 30.25 -16.44
C GLU A 453 25.71 29.03 -15.56
N LEU A 454 24.86 28.78 -14.55
CA LEU A 454 25.14 27.95 -13.37
C LEU A 454 25.56 26.50 -13.66
N ARG A 455 26.29 25.93 -12.68
CA ARG A 455 27.00 24.63 -12.66
C ARG A 455 26.39 23.55 -13.57
N THR A 456 26.98 23.38 -14.74
CA THR A 456 26.57 22.34 -15.70
C THR A 456 27.32 21.03 -15.44
N TRP A 457 26.57 19.94 -15.25
CA TRP A 457 27.12 18.58 -15.17
C TRP A 457 27.44 18.07 -16.57
N ASN A 458 28.72 17.83 -16.86
CA ASN A 458 29.11 17.25 -18.14
C ASN A 458 28.84 15.74 -18.13
N ARG A 459 27.68 15.35 -18.66
CA ARG A 459 27.18 13.96 -18.69
C ARG A 459 28.15 12.94 -19.34
N HIS A 460 29.03 13.38 -20.25
CA HIS A 460 30.02 12.50 -20.89
C HIS A 460 31.33 12.38 -20.10
N LYS A 461 31.72 13.42 -19.37
CA LYS A 461 32.98 13.45 -18.57
C LYS A 461 32.78 13.15 -17.09
N LEU A 462 31.53 12.96 -16.64
CA LEU A 462 31.14 12.69 -15.25
C LEU A 462 31.76 13.67 -14.23
N LEU A 463 31.79 14.96 -14.59
CA LEU A 463 32.28 16.05 -13.74
C LEU A 463 31.42 17.31 -13.87
N TRP A 464 31.43 18.15 -12.83
CA TRP A 464 30.81 19.47 -12.84
C TRP A 464 31.78 20.50 -13.44
N LEU A 465 31.29 21.35 -14.33
CA LEU A 465 32.01 22.51 -14.82
C LEU A 465 31.94 23.66 -13.78
N PRO A 466 32.93 24.60 -13.75
CA PRO A 466 32.94 25.74 -12.82
C PRO A 466 31.75 26.69 -12.94
N GLU A 467 31.51 27.51 -11.91
CA GLU A 467 30.39 28.45 -11.82
C GLU A 467 30.79 29.91 -12.11
N LYS A 468 29.78 30.73 -12.47
CA LYS A 468 29.85 32.20 -12.51
C LYS A 468 30.41 32.84 -11.24
N ALA A 469 30.25 32.18 -10.09
CA ALA A 469 30.70 32.64 -8.78
C ALA A 469 32.16 32.23 -8.43
N ASP A 470 32.81 31.39 -9.24
CA ASP A 470 34.22 31.01 -9.06
C ASP A 470 35.18 32.10 -9.63
N PHE A 471 34.63 33.16 -10.25
CA PHE A 471 35.36 34.31 -10.79
C PHE A 471 35.07 35.58 -9.98
N PRO A 472 36.08 36.27 -9.41
CA PRO A 472 35.85 37.48 -8.62
C PRO A 472 35.57 38.69 -9.51
N LEU A 473 34.57 39.50 -9.14
CA LEU A 473 34.18 40.71 -9.87
C LEU A 473 34.87 41.95 -9.27
N LEU A 474 35.44 42.80 -10.13
CA LEU A 474 35.96 44.11 -9.74
C LEU A 474 34.82 45.14 -9.71
N GLY A 475 34.64 45.84 -8.60
CA GLY A 475 33.64 46.89 -8.44
C GLY A 475 34.06 48.01 -7.49
N PRO A 476 33.32 49.14 -7.44
CA PRO A 476 33.55 50.20 -6.47
C PRO A 476 33.13 49.78 -5.05
N PRO A 477 33.72 50.38 -3.99
CA PRO A 477 33.41 50.01 -2.61
C PRO A 477 32.03 50.52 -2.18
N THR A 478 31.13 49.61 -1.79
CA THR A 478 29.81 49.95 -1.22
C THR A 478 29.95 50.28 0.26
N ASN A 479 29.60 51.50 0.71
CA ASN A 479 29.66 51.83 2.14
C ASN A 479 28.76 53.00 2.61
N TYR A 480 28.34 52.92 3.88
CA TYR A 480 27.61 53.90 4.69
C TYR A 480 26.22 54.39 4.25
N GLY A 481 25.32 54.55 5.24
CA GLY A 481 23.99 55.18 5.08
C GLY A 481 22.94 54.69 6.08
N LEU A 482 22.85 53.37 6.28
CA LEU A 482 21.74 52.74 7.02
C LEU A 482 21.62 53.16 8.51
N TYR A 483 22.74 53.54 9.15
CA TYR A 483 22.76 53.94 10.56
C TYR A 483 22.07 55.31 10.78
N GLU A 484 22.43 56.33 9.99
CA GLU A 484 21.77 57.65 10.07
C GLU A 484 20.29 57.55 9.66
N GLN A 485 19.97 56.73 8.66
CA GLN A 485 18.59 56.49 8.23
C GLN A 485 17.72 55.79 9.30
N MET A 486 18.32 55.01 10.21
CA MET A 486 17.61 54.48 11.39
C MET A 486 17.60 55.45 12.57
N LYS A 487 18.65 56.24 12.76
CA LYS A 487 18.76 57.24 13.86
C LYS A 487 17.69 58.34 13.74
N GLN A 488 17.37 58.78 12.53
CA GLN A 488 16.23 59.67 12.26
C GLN A 488 14.86 59.06 12.61
N LYS A 489 14.78 57.74 12.81
CA LYS A 489 13.52 56.98 12.98
C LYS A 489 13.19 56.63 14.44
N TRP A 490 14.01 57.08 15.39
CA TRP A 490 13.90 56.77 16.83
C TRP A 490 13.65 58.01 17.72
N LEU A 491 13.41 59.17 17.11
CA LEU A 491 12.93 60.37 17.80
C LEU A 491 11.40 60.51 17.58
N PRO A 492 10.60 60.80 18.62
CA PRO A 492 9.14 60.85 18.50
C PRO A 492 8.66 62.12 17.79
N PRO A 493 7.67 62.03 16.87
CA PRO A 493 7.12 63.20 16.19
C PRO A 493 6.04 63.91 17.05
N PRO A 494 6.03 65.24 17.11
CA PRO A 494 4.88 66.00 17.57
C PRO A 494 3.71 65.97 16.58
N GLU A 495 2.53 65.72 17.13
CA GLU A 495 1.18 66.19 16.75
C GLU A 495 0.75 66.39 15.27
N VAL A 496 -0.25 65.57 14.89
CA VAL A 496 -1.58 65.98 14.39
C VAL A 496 -1.70 67.17 13.42
N THR A 497 -2.17 66.91 12.18
CA THR A 497 -3.41 67.55 11.65
C THR A 497 -3.95 66.84 10.39
N LEU A 498 -5.22 67.11 10.06
CA LEU A 498 -5.95 66.56 8.91
C LEU A 498 -5.67 67.36 7.64
N ARG A 499 -5.87 66.73 6.46
CA ARG A 499 -6.81 67.21 5.42
C ARG A 499 -7.05 66.20 4.28
N GLU A 500 -8.23 66.27 3.69
CA GLU A 500 -8.67 65.58 2.47
C GLU A 500 -8.65 66.55 1.26
N SER A 501 -9.34 66.19 0.16
CA SER A 501 -9.49 66.88 -1.15
C SER A 501 -8.28 66.76 -2.09
N ILE A 502 -8.37 66.16 -3.30
CA ILE A 502 -9.17 66.44 -4.53
C ILE A 502 -8.48 67.54 -5.38
N TYR A 503 -8.13 67.29 -6.65
CA TYR A 503 -8.97 67.64 -7.82
C TYR A 503 -8.82 66.74 -9.06
N THR A 504 -9.76 66.91 -10.01
CA THR A 504 -10.04 66.10 -11.21
C THR A 504 -10.16 66.98 -12.48
N SER A 505 -10.14 66.39 -13.70
CA SER A 505 -10.87 66.87 -14.90
C SER A 505 -10.69 65.96 -16.14
N SER A 506 -11.44 66.22 -17.22
CA SER A 506 -11.97 65.23 -18.19
C SER A 506 -11.91 65.62 -19.69
N TYR A 507 -11.91 64.60 -20.58
CA TYR A 507 -12.29 64.60 -22.03
C TYR A 507 -11.45 65.46 -23.04
N PRO A 508 -11.59 65.34 -24.40
CA PRO A 508 -12.45 64.49 -25.27
C PRO A 508 -11.70 63.68 -26.40
N ARG A 509 -12.37 63.35 -27.53
CA ARG A 509 -11.91 62.73 -28.83
C ARG A 509 -12.52 63.54 -30.04
N PRO A 510 -12.30 63.21 -31.35
CA PRO A 510 -11.11 62.89 -32.15
C PRO A 510 -10.81 64.06 -33.15
N PRO A 511 -11.14 64.15 -34.49
CA PRO A 511 -11.38 63.22 -35.64
C PRO A 511 -10.55 63.49 -36.96
N ALA A 512 -10.63 62.56 -37.95
CA ALA A 512 -10.31 62.70 -39.42
C ALA A 512 -8.87 63.10 -39.88
N GLY A 513 -8.38 62.87 -41.11
CA GLY A 513 -8.85 62.18 -42.35
C GLY A 513 -7.62 61.95 -43.30
N GLU A 514 -7.66 61.52 -44.57
CA GLU A 514 -8.73 61.15 -45.53
C GLU A 514 -8.24 60.17 -46.64
N GLN A 515 -9.19 59.38 -47.17
CA GLN A 515 -9.40 58.91 -48.57
C GLN A 515 -8.23 58.61 -49.55
N PHE A 516 -8.27 57.44 -50.23
CA PHE A 516 -8.92 57.30 -51.56
C PHE A 516 -9.20 55.82 -51.92
N SER A 517 -9.77 55.55 -53.10
CA SER A 517 -10.66 54.39 -53.37
C SER A 517 -10.25 53.44 -54.52
N SER A 518 -10.68 52.17 -54.46
CA SER A 518 -11.47 51.49 -55.52
C SER A 518 -11.72 49.99 -55.24
N LEU A 519 -12.71 49.43 -55.94
CA LEU A 519 -13.16 48.02 -56.04
C LEU A 519 -13.19 47.63 -57.54
N PRO A 520 -13.43 46.37 -57.98
CA PRO A 520 -13.78 45.17 -57.22
C PRO A 520 -12.98 43.89 -57.56
N GLY A 521 -13.21 42.82 -56.77
CA GLY A 521 -13.49 41.49 -57.33
C GLY A 521 -12.34 40.50 -57.58
N THR A 522 -12.07 39.63 -56.60
CA THR A 522 -12.11 38.16 -56.81
C THR A 522 -11.98 37.43 -55.47
N ASN A 523 -12.64 36.27 -55.35
CA ASN A 523 -12.39 35.28 -54.31
C ASN A 523 -11.66 34.11 -54.99
N PRO A 524 -10.52 33.63 -54.46
CA PRO A 524 -10.61 32.30 -53.87
C PRO A 524 -9.73 32.06 -52.63
N GLN A 525 -10.12 31.04 -51.87
CA GLN A 525 -9.26 30.21 -51.00
C GLN A 525 -8.49 30.93 -49.87
N SER A 526 -9.20 31.14 -48.76
CA SER A 526 -8.56 31.12 -47.43
C SER A 526 -7.95 29.75 -47.15
N GLN A 527 -6.63 29.61 -47.32
CA GLN A 527 -5.88 28.45 -46.81
C GLN A 527 -5.89 28.46 -45.27
N VAL A 528 -6.93 27.87 -44.68
CA VAL A 528 -6.99 27.62 -43.23
C VAL A 528 -5.90 26.59 -42.89
N LYS A 529 -4.84 27.09 -42.26
CA LYS A 529 -3.63 26.32 -41.96
C LYS A 529 -3.91 25.34 -40.82
N LEU A 530 -4.31 24.12 -41.16
CA LEU A 530 -4.56 23.00 -40.26
C LEU A 530 -3.34 22.71 -39.37
N SER A 531 -3.32 23.30 -38.18
CA SER A 531 -2.29 23.10 -37.17
C SER A 531 -2.54 21.81 -36.37
N VAL A 532 -2.56 20.67 -37.06
CA VAL A 532 -2.57 19.35 -36.41
C VAL A 532 -1.21 19.16 -35.75
N ILE A 533 -1.17 19.13 -34.42
CA ILE A 533 0.07 18.98 -33.66
C ILE A 533 0.47 17.51 -33.63
N PHE A 534 1.09 17.04 -34.72
CA PHE A 534 1.84 15.80 -34.73
C PHE A 534 3.11 15.96 -33.88
N LEU A 535 3.13 15.33 -32.70
CA LEU A 535 4.34 15.23 -31.87
C LEU A 535 5.31 14.20 -32.47
N GLN A 536 6.12 14.64 -33.44
CA GLN A 536 7.23 13.86 -33.98
C GLN A 536 8.54 14.65 -33.86
N GLU A 537 9.53 14.08 -33.18
CA GLU A 537 10.86 14.71 -33.01
C GLU A 537 11.58 14.82 -34.36
N ARG A 538 12.05 16.04 -34.72
CA ARG A 538 12.87 16.27 -35.93
C ARG A 538 14.34 16.08 -35.61
N GLY A 539 15.04 15.26 -36.41
CA GLY A 539 16.41 14.84 -36.07
C GLY A 539 17.36 14.43 -37.21
N THR A 540 17.11 14.75 -38.49
CA THR A 540 18.12 14.94 -39.57
C THR A 540 17.44 15.24 -40.92
N SER A 541 18.22 15.63 -41.94
CA SER A 541 17.75 16.27 -43.18
C SER A 541 18.04 15.47 -44.45
N HIS A 542 17.03 15.29 -45.32
CA HIS A 542 17.13 15.33 -46.80
C HIS A 542 15.70 15.47 -47.41
N PRO A 543 15.54 16.00 -48.64
CA PRO A 543 14.22 16.25 -49.24
C PRO A 543 13.60 14.98 -49.86
N PRO A 544 12.26 14.83 -49.88
CA PRO A 544 11.58 13.68 -50.48
C PRO A 544 11.25 13.87 -51.97
N GLY A 545 11.27 12.77 -52.72
CA GLY A 545 10.56 12.65 -54.00
C GLY A 545 9.07 12.29 -53.80
N PRO A 546 8.23 12.37 -54.86
CA PRO A 546 6.80 12.13 -54.75
C PRO A 546 6.46 10.64 -54.62
N GLY A 547 6.10 10.22 -53.41
CA GLY A 547 5.59 8.87 -53.11
C GLY A 547 4.86 8.84 -51.76
N GLY A 548 3.75 8.13 -51.67
CA GLY A 548 2.86 8.17 -50.49
C GLY A 548 3.51 7.64 -49.21
N GLY A 549 3.65 8.51 -48.21
CA GLY A 549 4.18 8.15 -46.89
C GLY A 549 3.07 7.91 -45.87
N CYS A 550 2.79 6.63 -45.56
CA CYS A 550 1.95 6.28 -44.41
C CYS A 550 2.68 6.62 -43.09
N LEU A 551 1.93 7.01 -42.05
CA LEU A 551 2.48 7.28 -40.73
C LEU A 551 3.15 6.03 -40.15
N LYS A 552 4.37 6.19 -39.59
CA LYS A 552 5.20 5.09 -39.07
C LYS A 552 5.06 4.84 -37.56
N SER A 553 4.10 5.50 -36.91
CA SER A 553 3.84 5.41 -35.46
C SER A 553 2.39 5.79 -35.16
N PRO A 554 1.66 5.05 -34.30
CA PRO A 554 0.28 5.40 -33.92
C PRO A 554 0.16 6.76 -33.24
N LEU A 555 -1.01 7.40 -33.34
CA LEU A 555 -1.34 8.55 -32.50
C LEU A 555 -1.79 8.09 -31.11
N ASP A 556 -1.10 8.57 -30.07
CA ASP A 556 -1.43 8.28 -28.66
C ASP A 556 -2.44 9.28 -28.06
N SER A 557 -2.44 10.54 -28.51
CA SER A 557 -3.36 11.59 -28.07
C SER A 557 -3.73 12.54 -29.21
N LEU A 558 -4.98 13.04 -29.19
CA LEU A 558 -5.52 14.02 -30.12
C LEU A 558 -6.27 15.11 -29.34
N SER A 559 -5.83 16.36 -29.46
CA SER A 559 -6.51 17.54 -28.90
C SER A 559 -6.91 18.47 -30.05
N ILE A 560 -8.20 18.75 -30.16
CA ILE A 560 -8.79 19.68 -31.12
C ILE A 560 -9.57 20.70 -30.30
N THR A 561 -8.97 21.86 -30.06
CA THR A 561 -9.56 22.90 -29.21
C THR A 561 -9.63 24.25 -29.93
N LYS A 562 -10.69 25.02 -29.65
CA LYS A 562 -10.96 26.34 -30.27
C LYS A 562 -11.11 26.31 -31.80
N CYS A 563 -11.51 25.18 -32.37
CA CYS A 563 -11.71 25.01 -33.81
C CYS A 563 -13.19 24.79 -34.15
N TRP A 564 -13.64 25.37 -35.27
CA TRP A 564 -14.87 24.96 -35.94
C TRP A 564 -14.55 23.76 -36.83
N LEU A 565 -14.99 22.57 -36.42
CA LEU A 565 -15.05 21.40 -37.30
C LEU A 565 -16.30 21.49 -38.17
N ARG A 566 -16.35 20.72 -39.26
CA ARG A 566 -17.56 20.42 -40.03
C ARG A 566 -17.80 18.91 -40.08
N ASP A 567 -19.00 18.51 -40.50
CA ASP A 567 -19.37 17.11 -40.74
C ASP A 567 -18.38 16.37 -41.65
N SER A 568 -17.80 17.05 -42.65
CA SER A 568 -16.71 16.52 -43.51
C SER A 568 -15.49 16.11 -42.71
N ASP A 569 -15.16 16.88 -41.68
CA ASP A 569 -13.91 16.79 -40.95
C ASP A 569 -14.03 15.67 -39.90
N LEU A 570 -15.20 15.53 -39.25
CA LEU A 570 -15.57 14.35 -38.46
C LEU A 570 -15.65 13.07 -39.31
N THR A 571 -16.12 13.17 -40.56
CA THR A 571 -16.14 12.04 -41.50
C THR A 571 -14.72 11.58 -41.86
N HIS A 572 -13.80 12.50 -42.16
CA HIS A 572 -12.40 12.15 -42.42
C HIS A 572 -11.67 11.62 -41.18
N LEU A 573 -11.90 12.20 -39.99
CA LEU A 573 -11.36 11.69 -38.74
C LEU A 573 -11.86 10.25 -38.48
N SER A 574 -13.17 10.03 -38.50
CA SER A 574 -13.76 8.70 -38.27
C SER A 574 -13.40 7.66 -39.36
N GLN A 575 -12.97 8.08 -40.56
CA GLN A 575 -12.42 7.18 -41.58
C GLN A 575 -10.93 6.84 -41.40
N SER A 576 -10.17 7.60 -40.59
CA SER A 576 -8.74 7.36 -40.37
C SER A 576 -8.49 6.02 -39.64
N PRO A 577 -7.52 5.18 -40.10
CA PRO A 577 -7.18 3.93 -39.43
C PRO A 577 -6.45 4.15 -38.08
N ASP A 578 -5.65 5.21 -37.98
CA ASP A 578 -4.80 5.48 -36.81
C ASP A 578 -5.59 5.93 -35.57
N ILE A 579 -6.83 6.42 -35.76
CA ILE A 579 -7.66 6.93 -34.66
C ILE A 579 -8.14 5.84 -33.70
N SER A 580 -8.19 4.57 -34.13
CA SER A 580 -8.54 3.43 -33.27
C SER A 580 -7.44 3.03 -32.25
N GLN A 581 -6.34 3.78 -32.19
CA GLN A 581 -5.23 3.55 -31.24
C GLN A 581 -5.05 4.70 -30.22
N LEU A 582 -5.89 5.74 -30.28
CA LEU A 582 -5.82 6.91 -29.39
C LEU A 582 -6.17 6.56 -27.94
N ASN A 583 -5.29 6.89 -27.00
CA ASN A 583 -5.54 6.78 -25.55
C ASN A 583 -6.20 8.02 -24.96
N SER A 584 -6.16 9.18 -25.65
CA SER A 584 -6.70 10.44 -25.14
C SER A 584 -7.31 11.30 -26.25
N LEU A 585 -8.54 11.80 -26.01
CA LEU A 585 -9.27 12.68 -26.92
C LEU A 585 -9.79 13.93 -26.18
N ASP A 586 -9.39 15.11 -26.63
CA ASP A 586 -9.79 16.40 -26.07
C ASP A 586 -10.50 17.22 -27.16
N LEU A 587 -11.79 17.48 -26.97
CA LEU A 587 -12.64 18.30 -27.84
C LEU A 587 -13.12 19.58 -27.12
N SER A 588 -12.39 20.03 -26.09
CA SER A 588 -12.79 21.21 -25.32
C SER A 588 -12.80 22.48 -26.19
N ARG A 589 -13.80 23.35 -25.97
CA ARG A 589 -14.00 24.61 -26.71
C ARG A 589 -14.22 24.42 -28.22
N VAL A 590 -14.78 23.27 -28.62
CA VAL A 590 -15.39 23.06 -29.95
C VAL A 590 -16.90 23.34 -29.82
N THR A 591 -17.45 24.16 -30.71
CA THR A 591 -18.89 24.47 -30.76
C THR A 591 -19.66 23.27 -31.33
N MET A 592 -20.18 22.41 -30.45
CA MET A 592 -20.87 21.16 -30.82
C MET A 592 -22.27 21.35 -31.46
N THR A 593 -22.68 22.59 -31.71
CA THR A 593 -24.06 22.99 -32.08
C THR A 593 -24.53 22.50 -33.44
N ASP A 594 -23.61 22.18 -34.35
CA ASP A 594 -23.89 21.99 -35.78
C ASP A 594 -23.60 20.57 -36.30
N PHE A 595 -23.25 19.61 -35.42
CA PHE A 595 -22.88 18.24 -35.80
C PHE A 595 -24.01 17.23 -35.69
N ARG A 596 -24.08 16.34 -36.68
CA ARG A 596 -24.88 15.11 -36.61
C ARG A 596 -24.40 14.18 -35.48
N PRO A 597 -25.27 13.80 -34.52
CA PRO A 597 -24.91 12.91 -33.40
C PRO A 597 -24.29 11.59 -33.87
N GLU A 598 -24.71 11.09 -35.03
CA GLU A 598 -24.28 9.82 -35.60
C GLU A 598 -22.78 9.82 -35.97
N LEU A 599 -22.26 10.96 -36.44
CA LEU A 599 -20.82 11.09 -36.75
C LEU A 599 -19.97 11.16 -35.48
N LEU A 600 -20.46 11.83 -34.44
CA LEU A 600 -19.82 11.86 -33.13
C LEU A 600 -19.82 10.46 -32.49
N GLN A 601 -20.93 9.72 -32.60
CA GLN A 601 -21.02 8.32 -32.15
C GLN A 601 -20.00 7.43 -32.87
N VAL A 602 -19.95 7.45 -34.21
CA VAL A 602 -19.02 6.61 -34.98
C VAL A 602 -17.54 6.94 -34.68
N LEU A 603 -17.21 8.22 -34.45
CA LEU A 603 -15.87 8.60 -33.98
C LEU A 603 -15.59 8.02 -32.58
N LEU A 604 -16.49 8.23 -31.63
CA LEU A 604 -16.31 7.79 -30.24
C LEU A 604 -16.27 6.26 -30.11
N GLU A 605 -17.12 5.52 -30.84
CA GLU A 605 -17.11 4.05 -30.86
C GLU A 605 -15.77 3.47 -31.31
N LYS A 606 -15.11 4.10 -32.30
CA LYS A 606 -13.78 3.69 -32.78
C LYS A 606 -12.67 3.89 -31.74
N VAL A 607 -12.74 4.93 -30.92
CA VAL A 607 -11.71 5.19 -29.89
C VAL A 607 -12.05 4.53 -28.55
N ALA A 608 -13.32 4.23 -28.26
CA ALA A 608 -13.78 3.75 -26.96
C ALA A 608 -13.18 2.40 -26.49
N ALA A 609 -12.40 1.70 -27.32
CA ALA A 609 -11.61 0.53 -26.89
C ALA A 609 -10.27 0.90 -26.23
N THR A 610 -9.68 2.03 -26.60
CA THR A 610 -8.37 2.52 -26.13
C THR A 610 -8.50 3.78 -25.26
N LEU A 611 -9.60 4.52 -25.35
CA LEU A 611 -9.79 5.81 -24.69
C LEU A 611 -9.71 5.72 -23.16
N GLN A 612 -8.70 6.38 -22.58
CA GLN A 612 -8.51 6.51 -21.14
C GLN A 612 -9.03 7.85 -20.61
N ASP A 613 -8.82 8.92 -21.38
CA ASP A 613 -9.25 10.29 -21.10
C ASP A 613 -10.13 10.85 -22.24
N LEU A 614 -11.28 11.42 -21.90
CA LEU A 614 -12.18 12.17 -22.78
C LEU A 614 -12.47 13.54 -22.15
N ASP A 615 -12.40 14.63 -22.93
CA ASP A 615 -12.80 15.96 -22.47
C ASP A 615 -13.77 16.68 -23.43
N LEU A 616 -14.75 17.37 -22.86
CA LEU A 616 -15.91 17.97 -23.52
C LEU A 616 -16.31 19.25 -22.77
N ASP A 617 -16.57 20.33 -23.52
CA ASP A 617 -16.96 21.64 -22.96
C ASP A 617 -18.49 21.81 -22.87
N VAL A 618 -18.93 22.71 -21.98
CA VAL A 618 -20.30 22.80 -21.45
C VAL A 618 -21.31 23.37 -22.46
N CYS A 619 -20.84 24.18 -23.42
CA CYS A 619 -21.72 24.94 -24.31
C CYS A 619 -22.18 24.17 -25.55
N GLY A 620 -23.38 23.58 -25.47
CA GLY A 620 -24.23 23.31 -26.64
C GLY A 620 -24.63 21.86 -26.91
N ILE A 621 -24.10 20.89 -26.15
CA ILE A 621 -24.39 19.46 -26.34
C ILE A 621 -25.90 19.17 -26.26
N THR A 622 -26.43 18.47 -27.26
CA THR A 622 -27.83 18.03 -27.30
C THR A 622 -28.06 16.70 -26.56
N ASP A 623 -29.30 16.42 -26.17
CA ASP A 623 -29.68 15.17 -25.49
C ASP A 623 -29.19 13.92 -26.28
N SER A 624 -29.31 13.94 -27.61
CA SER A 624 -28.83 12.86 -28.50
C SER A 624 -27.31 12.81 -28.64
N GLN A 625 -26.60 13.94 -28.62
CA GLN A 625 -25.13 13.95 -28.58
C GLN A 625 -24.59 13.43 -27.23
N LEU A 626 -25.27 13.70 -26.11
CA LEU A 626 -24.90 13.15 -24.81
C LEU A 626 -25.18 11.64 -24.73
N GLU A 627 -26.29 11.16 -25.28
CA GLU A 627 -26.56 9.73 -25.42
C GLU A 627 -25.50 9.03 -26.29
N ALA A 628 -25.08 9.64 -27.40
CA ALA A 628 -23.96 9.17 -28.23
C ALA A 628 -22.60 9.11 -27.49
N CYS A 629 -22.43 9.87 -26.41
CA CYS A 629 -21.22 9.83 -25.57
C CYS A 629 -21.24 8.73 -24.49
N LEU A 630 -22.41 8.17 -24.15
CA LEU A 630 -22.54 7.16 -23.07
C LEU A 630 -21.69 5.88 -23.31
N PRO A 631 -21.57 5.33 -24.54
CA PRO A 631 -20.71 4.17 -24.79
C PRO A 631 -19.23 4.43 -24.46
N ALA A 632 -18.69 5.59 -24.86
CA ALA A 632 -17.31 5.98 -24.54
C ALA A 632 -17.13 6.20 -23.03
N LEU A 633 -18.01 7.00 -22.41
CA LEU A 633 -17.98 7.28 -20.96
C LEU A 633 -18.09 6.00 -20.11
N SER A 634 -18.77 4.95 -20.60
CA SER A 634 -18.87 3.66 -19.92
C SER A 634 -17.56 2.86 -19.86
N ARG A 635 -16.62 3.13 -20.79
CA ARG A 635 -15.34 2.43 -20.94
C ARG A 635 -14.14 3.24 -20.41
N CYS A 636 -14.24 4.57 -20.35
CA CYS A 636 -13.19 5.45 -19.81
C CYS A 636 -12.74 5.04 -18.39
N SER A 637 -11.46 4.69 -18.23
CA SER A 637 -10.95 4.10 -16.97
C SER A 637 -10.76 5.12 -15.82
N GLN A 638 -10.63 6.42 -16.13
CA GLN A 638 -10.26 7.46 -15.17
C GLN A 638 -10.97 8.80 -15.44
N LEU A 639 -12.25 8.93 -15.08
CA LEU A 639 -12.95 10.22 -15.04
C LEU A 639 -12.32 11.15 -13.96
N ARG A 640 -11.31 11.92 -14.37
CA ARG A 640 -10.46 12.75 -13.50
C ARG A 640 -10.55 14.25 -13.73
N ARG A 641 -11.22 14.72 -14.78
CA ARG A 641 -11.44 16.14 -15.03
C ARG A 641 -12.79 16.59 -14.48
N SER A 642 -12.81 17.79 -13.89
CA SER A 642 -13.96 18.35 -13.21
C SER A 642 -15.05 18.83 -14.18
N GLU A 643 -14.66 19.52 -15.25
CA GLU A 643 -15.57 20.21 -16.17
C GLU A 643 -16.49 19.22 -16.90
N THR A 644 -15.94 18.11 -17.40
CA THR A 644 -16.69 17.02 -18.06
C THR A 644 -17.74 16.37 -17.14
N LEU A 645 -17.40 16.16 -15.86
CA LEU A 645 -18.31 15.59 -14.86
C LEU A 645 -19.40 16.57 -14.44
N MET A 646 -19.04 17.85 -14.28
CA MET A 646 -19.97 18.93 -14.00
C MET A 646 -21.00 19.08 -15.13
N ALA A 647 -20.56 19.06 -16.39
CA ALA A 647 -21.42 19.07 -17.57
C ALA A 647 -22.35 17.84 -17.63
N MET A 648 -21.81 16.63 -17.42
CA MET A 648 -22.60 15.39 -17.41
C MET A 648 -23.70 15.39 -16.35
N VAL A 649 -23.46 15.98 -15.16
CA VAL A 649 -24.48 16.15 -14.13
C VAL A 649 -25.55 17.16 -14.58
N GLN A 650 -25.15 18.32 -15.08
CA GLN A 650 -26.05 19.40 -15.50
C GLN A 650 -26.96 18.99 -16.68
N ALA A 651 -26.46 18.20 -17.62
CA ALA A 651 -27.18 17.78 -18.82
C ALA A 651 -27.88 16.41 -18.72
N TRP A 652 -27.86 15.73 -17.56
CA TRP A 652 -28.24 14.31 -17.46
C TRP A 652 -29.71 14.03 -17.89
N PRO A 653 -29.96 13.19 -18.91
CA PRO A 653 -31.28 13.06 -19.53
C PRO A 653 -32.23 12.10 -18.79
N PHE A 654 -31.73 11.33 -17.81
CA PHE A 654 -32.50 10.31 -17.08
C PHE A 654 -32.81 10.72 -15.63
N ALA A 655 -33.78 10.06 -15.00
CA ALA A 655 -34.15 10.32 -13.61
C ALA A 655 -33.08 9.90 -12.57
N ARG A 656 -32.16 8.99 -12.93
CA ARG A 656 -31.12 8.44 -12.05
C ARG A 656 -29.75 8.42 -12.75
N LEU A 657 -28.70 8.79 -12.02
CA LEU A 657 -27.30 8.77 -12.45
C LEU A 657 -26.51 7.77 -11.57
N PRO A 658 -26.20 6.55 -12.06
CA PRO A 658 -25.48 5.50 -11.33
C PRO A 658 -23.95 5.72 -11.35
N LEU A 659 -23.51 6.89 -10.90
CA LEU A 659 -22.14 7.37 -11.03
C LEU A 659 -21.10 6.53 -10.27
N GLY A 660 -21.48 5.92 -9.14
CA GLY A 660 -20.56 5.14 -8.32
C GLY A 660 -20.05 3.84 -8.98
N GLY A 661 -20.69 3.35 -10.03
CA GLY A 661 -20.17 2.26 -10.87
C GLY A 661 -18.95 2.67 -11.70
N LEU A 662 -18.91 3.92 -12.17
CA LEU A 662 -17.73 4.51 -12.81
C LEU A 662 -16.70 4.92 -11.74
N MET A 663 -17.15 5.58 -10.67
CA MET A 663 -16.31 6.08 -9.58
C MET A 663 -15.95 5.00 -8.54
N LYS A 664 -15.34 3.88 -9.00
CA LYS A 664 -14.94 2.71 -8.19
C LYS A 664 -14.15 3.05 -6.91
N LYS A 665 -13.44 4.19 -6.89
CA LYS A 665 -13.04 4.93 -5.68
C LYS A 665 -13.16 6.44 -5.94
N PRO A 666 -14.05 7.18 -5.26
CA PRO A 666 -14.16 8.63 -5.44
C PRO A 666 -12.93 9.35 -4.87
N HIS A 667 -12.22 10.09 -5.73
CA HIS A 667 -11.27 11.11 -5.31
C HIS A 667 -12.01 12.37 -4.81
N GLN A 668 -11.29 13.32 -4.20
CA GLN A 668 -11.89 14.52 -3.64
C GLN A 668 -12.38 15.46 -4.75
N GLU A 669 -11.49 15.80 -5.69
CA GLU A 669 -11.77 16.67 -6.86
C GLU A 669 -12.94 16.14 -7.70
N THR A 670 -13.02 14.82 -7.91
CA THR A 670 -14.09 14.14 -8.64
C THR A 670 -15.46 14.27 -7.95
N LEU A 671 -15.49 14.35 -6.61
CA LEU A 671 -16.72 14.54 -5.85
C LEU A 671 -17.11 16.02 -5.77
N GLU A 672 -16.13 16.90 -5.60
CA GLU A 672 -16.33 18.36 -5.62
C GLU A 672 -17.01 18.78 -6.94
N ALA A 673 -16.45 18.42 -8.10
CA ALA A 673 -17.01 18.73 -9.41
C ALA A 673 -18.46 18.23 -9.64
N VAL A 674 -18.82 17.08 -9.06
CA VAL A 674 -20.17 16.50 -9.15
C VAL A 674 -21.16 17.26 -8.27
N LEU A 675 -20.71 17.76 -7.12
CA LEU A 675 -21.53 18.54 -6.20
C LEU A 675 -21.64 20.00 -6.66
N ASP A 676 -20.59 20.59 -7.23
CA ASP A 676 -20.64 21.88 -7.92
C ASP A 676 -21.58 21.82 -9.15
N GLY A 677 -21.59 20.70 -9.89
CA GLY A 677 -22.55 20.44 -10.96
C GLY A 677 -24.01 20.36 -10.48
N LEU A 678 -24.25 19.80 -9.29
CA LEU A 678 -25.57 19.84 -8.65
C LEU A 678 -25.94 21.24 -8.16
N ASP A 679 -24.97 22.07 -7.73
CA ASP A 679 -25.25 23.44 -7.28
C ASP A 679 -25.77 24.32 -8.40
N VAL A 680 -25.18 24.23 -9.59
CA VAL A 680 -25.66 24.93 -10.78
C VAL A 680 -27.09 24.50 -11.16
N LEU A 681 -27.46 23.23 -10.96
CA LEU A 681 -28.84 22.74 -11.15
C LEU A 681 -29.80 23.22 -10.06
N LEU A 682 -29.37 23.23 -8.80
CA LEU A 682 -30.23 23.58 -7.65
C LEU A 682 -30.45 25.10 -7.52
N ALA A 683 -29.58 25.93 -8.10
CA ALA A 683 -29.71 27.38 -8.13
C ALA A 683 -30.58 27.91 -9.29
N GLN A 684 -31.03 27.06 -10.22
CA GLN A 684 -31.85 27.48 -11.36
C GLN A 684 -33.34 27.55 -11.01
N GLU A 685 -33.87 28.78 -10.94
CA GLU A 685 -35.31 29.03 -10.74
C GLU A 685 -36.19 28.42 -11.86
N VAL A 686 -35.64 28.32 -13.08
CA VAL A 686 -36.28 27.66 -14.23
C VAL A 686 -35.47 26.40 -14.56
N TYR A 687 -35.98 25.24 -14.15
CA TYR A 687 -35.38 23.95 -14.49
C TYR A 687 -35.27 23.78 -16.02
N PRO A 688 -34.11 23.35 -16.56
CA PRO A 688 -33.98 23.06 -17.98
C PRO A 688 -34.94 21.95 -18.38
N ARG A 689 -35.71 22.13 -19.45
CA ARG A 689 -36.64 21.10 -19.98
C ARG A 689 -35.96 19.75 -20.32
N LYS A 690 -34.62 19.75 -20.43
CA LYS A 690 -33.77 18.62 -20.83
C LYS A 690 -33.30 17.75 -19.66
N CYS A 691 -32.84 18.37 -18.57
CA CYS A 691 -32.28 17.66 -17.42
C CYS A 691 -33.40 17.05 -16.56
N LYS A 692 -33.30 15.74 -16.27
CA LYS A 692 -34.35 14.99 -15.56
C LYS A 692 -33.87 14.40 -14.22
N LEU A 693 -32.64 14.70 -13.82
CA LEU A 693 -31.97 14.08 -12.67
C LEU A 693 -32.74 14.31 -11.36
N ARG A 694 -33.13 13.21 -10.69
CA ARG A 694 -33.76 13.19 -9.35
C ARG A 694 -33.04 12.29 -8.36
N VAL A 695 -32.17 11.40 -8.84
CA VAL A 695 -31.46 10.41 -8.02
C VAL A 695 -29.99 10.33 -8.43
N LEU A 696 -29.08 10.83 -7.60
CA LEU A 696 -27.64 10.57 -7.74
C LEU A 696 -27.27 9.31 -6.94
N ASP A 697 -26.56 8.37 -7.53
CA ASP A 697 -26.19 7.11 -6.87
C ASP A 697 -24.67 6.90 -6.88
N LEU A 698 -24.05 7.23 -5.75
CA LEU A 698 -22.60 7.15 -5.50
C LEU A 698 -22.17 5.78 -4.95
N ARG A 699 -23.08 4.80 -4.85
CA ARG A 699 -22.73 3.42 -4.52
C ARG A 699 -22.09 2.75 -5.74
N ASN A 700 -21.22 1.76 -5.50
CA ASN A 700 -20.68 0.90 -6.55
C ASN A 700 -21.75 -0.08 -7.05
N THR A 701 -22.74 0.44 -7.79
CA THR A 701 -23.92 -0.24 -8.32
C THR A 701 -24.28 0.34 -9.69
N GLY A 702 -25.11 -0.38 -10.46
CA GLY A 702 -25.45 0.03 -11.82
C GLY A 702 -24.34 -0.25 -12.84
N GLN A 703 -23.40 -1.16 -12.54
CA GLN A 703 -22.47 -1.69 -13.53
C GLN A 703 -23.24 -2.25 -14.75
N ASP A 704 -24.38 -2.91 -14.53
CA ASP A 704 -25.24 -3.44 -15.60
C ASP A 704 -25.80 -2.34 -16.53
N PHE A 705 -26.10 -1.14 -15.99
CA PHE A 705 -26.51 0.02 -16.79
C PHE A 705 -25.36 0.50 -17.68
N TRP A 706 -24.14 0.59 -17.14
CA TRP A 706 -22.96 0.96 -17.94
C TRP A 706 -22.56 -0.14 -18.93
N ASN A 707 -22.73 -1.42 -18.59
CA ASN A 707 -22.48 -2.56 -19.48
C ASN A 707 -23.44 -2.57 -20.68
N MET A 708 -24.70 -2.16 -20.49
CA MET A 708 -25.67 -2.00 -21.58
C MET A 708 -25.17 -1.01 -22.65
N TRP A 709 -24.51 0.08 -22.23
CA TRP A 709 -23.90 1.06 -23.13
C TRP A 709 -22.50 0.67 -23.60
N SER A 710 -21.76 -0.16 -22.86
CA SER A 710 -20.42 -0.62 -23.26
C SER A 710 -20.44 -1.69 -24.35
N GLY A 711 -21.61 -2.26 -24.67
CA GLY A 711 -21.81 -3.27 -25.71
C GLY A 711 -21.49 -4.72 -25.29
N ASP A 712 -21.18 -4.94 -24.01
CA ASP A 712 -20.87 -6.28 -23.49
C ASP A 712 -22.14 -7.12 -23.30
N LYS A 713 -22.41 -8.00 -24.27
CA LYS A 713 -23.59 -8.87 -24.29
C LYS A 713 -23.48 -10.10 -23.35
N SER A 714 -22.38 -10.29 -22.64
CA SER A 714 -22.11 -11.52 -21.86
C SER A 714 -23.09 -11.77 -20.71
N HIS A 715 -23.65 -10.71 -20.09
CA HIS A 715 -24.56 -10.82 -18.96
C HIS A 715 -25.73 -9.81 -18.99
N VAL A 716 -26.68 -10.01 -19.91
CA VAL A 716 -28.00 -9.35 -19.86
C VAL A 716 -29.05 -10.32 -19.32
N SER A 717 -29.31 -10.27 -18.01
CA SER A 717 -30.48 -10.95 -17.42
C SER A 717 -31.71 -10.04 -17.55
N SER A 718 -32.55 -10.33 -18.54
CA SER A 718 -33.67 -9.47 -18.98
C SER A 718 -34.88 -9.41 -18.03
N SER A 719 -34.66 -9.22 -16.72
CA SER A 719 -35.75 -9.05 -15.74
C SER A 719 -35.32 -8.32 -14.46
N SER A 720 -35.34 -6.97 -14.45
CA SER A 720 -35.67 -6.15 -13.25
C SER A 720 -35.49 -4.63 -13.46
N LEU A 721 -34.45 -4.21 -14.19
CA LEU A 721 -33.88 -2.86 -14.11
C LEU A 721 -34.82 -1.68 -14.43
N MET A 722 -35.85 -1.88 -15.25
CA MET A 722 -36.86 -0.84 -15.57
C MET A 722 -38.17 -0.96 -14.76
N ALA A 723 -38.39 -2.06 -14.03
CA ALA A 723 -39.72 -2.42 -13.53
C ALA A 723 -40.18 -1.60 -12.29
N SER A 724 -39.27 -0.93 -11.58
CA SER A 724 -39.56 -0.28 -10.30
C SER A 724 -39.70 1.25 -10.36
N VAL A 725 -39.74 1.85 -11.55
CA VAL A 725 -39.83 3.33 -11.74
C VAL A 725 -41.16 3.75 -12.41
N ALA A 726 -41.92 2.80 -12.95
CA ALA A 726 -43.11 3.05 -13.78
C ALA A 726 -44.46 3.03 -13.01
N LYS A 727 -44.50 3.40 -11.72
CA LYS A 727 -45.76 3.57 -10.97
C LYS A 727 -45.83 4.91 -10.24
N ASN A 728 -47.03 5.50 -10.29
CA ASN A 728 -47.44 6.78 -9.68
C ASN A 728 -46.74 8.04 -10.22
N MET A 729 -47.03 8.38 -11.48
CA MET A 729 -46.88 9.76 -12.02
C MET A 729 -48.23 10.26 -12.55
N SER A 730 -49.11 10.67 -11.64
CA SER A 730 -50.31 11.45 -11.98
C SER A 730 -49.92 12.87 -12.43
N ARG A 731 -50.56 13.40 -13.46
CA ARG A 731 -50.32 14.76 -13.97
C ARG A 731 -50.97 15.81 -13.06
N THR A 732 -50.28 16.18 -11.97
CA THR A 732 -50.67 17.30 -11.09
C THR A 732 -49.48 18.21 -10.80
N LYS A 733 -49.72 19.53 -10.74
CA LYS A 733 -48.69 20.53 -10.39
C LYS A 733 -48.26 20.31 -8.94
N HIS A 734 -47.00 19.95 -8.71
CA HIS A 734 -46.40 19.84 -7.38
C HIS A 734 -45.01 20.49 -7.36
N SER A 735 -44.60 20.95 -6.18
CA SER A 735 -43.31 21.55 -5.94
C SER A 735 -42.15 20.58 -6.22
N LEU A 736 -40.96 21.14 -6.48
CA LEU A 736 -39.74 20.37 -6.71
C LEU A 736 -39.44 19.46 -5.51
N ALA A 737 -39.64 18.16 -5.70
CA ALA A 737 -39.30 17.16 -4.70
C ALA A 737 -37.76 17.08 -4.55
N PRO A 738 -37.22 17.04 -3.32
CA PRO A 738 -35.78 17.04 -3.07
C PRO A 738 -35.06 15.85 -3.70
N LEU A 739 -33.87 16.11 -4.23
CA LEU A 739 -33.03 15.14 -4.92
C LEU A 739 -32.53 14.07 -3.94
N GLU A 740 -32.73 12.79 -4.26
CA GLU A 740 -32.20 11.69 -3.44
C GLU A 740 -30.76 11.38 -3.84
N MET A 741 -29.84 11.38 -2.87
CA MET A 741 -28.45 11.00 -3.08
C MET A 741 -28.15 9.71 -2.31
N TYR A 742 -27.84 8.64 -3.02
CA TYR A 742 -27.51 7.35 -2.43
C TYR A 742 -26.01 7.13 -2.26
N VAL A 743 -25.62 6.67 -1.08
CA VAL A 743 -24.22 6.38 -0.72
C VAL A 743 -24.18 5.21 0.28
N ASP A 744 -23.09 4.45 0.33
CA ASP A 744 -22.85 3.47 1.40
C ASP A 744 -21.72 3.99 2.31
N LEU A 745 -21.94 3.96 3.62
CA LEU A 745 -21.13 4.73 4.59
C LEU A 745 -20.29 3.84 5.51
N CYS A 746 -19.00 4.18 5.66
CA CYS A 746 -18.10 3.52 6.61
C CYS A 746 -17.48 4.53 7.59
N LEU A 747 -17.98 4.56 8.83
CA LEU A 747 -17.62 5.56 9.84
C LEU A 747 -16.42 5.07 10.68
N LYS A 748 -15.20 5.54 10.37
CA LYS A 748 -13.96 5.12 11.06
C LYS A 748 -13.40 6.19 12.00
N GLU A 749 -12.85 5.77 13.14
CA GLU A 749 -12.49 6.65 14.26
C GLU A 749 -11.42 7.70 13.97
N LYS A 750 -10.44 7.37 13.11
CA LYS A 750 -9.28 8.24 12.80
C LYS A 750 -9.19 8.66 11.33
N THR A 751 -10.24 8.43 10.53
CA THR A 751 -10.26 8.91 9.14
C THR A 751 -11.69 9.01 8.62
N TRP A 752 -12.26 10.21 8.74
CA TRP A 752 -13.11 10.72 7.67
C TRP A 752 -12.18 11.04 6.50
N SER A 753 -12.47 10.52 5.30
CA SER A 753 -11.82 11.08 4.11
C SER A 753 -12.34 12.50 3.91
N LYS A 754 -11.50 13.40 3.39
CA LYS A 754 -11.90 14.77 3.06
C LYS A 754 -13.20 14.80 2.25
N CYS A 755 -13.35 13.88 1.29
CA CYS A 755 -14.53 13.71 0.46
C CYS A 755 -15.83 13.53 1.28
N ILE A 756 -15.85 12.71 2.33
CA ILE A 756 -17.07 12.48 3.12
C ILE A 756 -17.34 13.67 4.06
N THR A 757 -16.29 14.30 4.63
CA THR A 757 -16.46 15.53 5.41
C THR A 757 -17.03 16.67 4.55
N TYR A 758 -16.52 16.84 3.34
CA TYR A 758 -17.00 17.81 2.35
C TYR A 758 -18.46 17.52 1.96
N LEU A 759 -18.77 16.29 1.55
CA LEU A 759 -20.13 15.84 1.23
C LEU A 759 -21.13 16.16 2.37
N PHE A 760 -20.75 15.91 3.62
CA PHE A 760 -21.64 16.14 4.76
C PHE A 760 -21.84 17.64 5.03
N SER A 761 -20.78 18.45 4.90
CA SER A 761 -20.89 19.91 4.96
C SER A 761 -21.78 20.47 3.84
N TRP A 762 -21.62 19.96 2.62
CA TRP A 762 -22.36 20.39 1.44
C TRP A 762 -23.85 20.02 1.53
N VAL A 763 -24.19 18.81 2.01
CA VAL A 763 -25.59 18.42 2.27
C VAL A 763 -26.18 19.20 3.46
N GLU A 764 -25.43 19.44 4.54
CA GLU A 764 -25.93 20.18 5.71
C GLU A 764 -26.27 21.64 5.37
N GLN A 765 -25.54 22.26 4.44
CA GLN A 765 -25.86 23.57 3.84
C GLN A 765 -27.13 23.57 2.96
N ARG A 766 -27.55 22.41 2.40
CA ARG A 766 -28.65 22.26 1.42
C ARG A 766 -29.86 21.52 1.97
N LYS A 767 -30.03 21.62 3.28
CA LYS A 767 -31.04 20.90 4.07
C LYS A 767 -32.46 21.31 3.66
N GLY A 768 -33.15 20.41 2.96
CA GLY A 768 -34.49 20.62 2.42
C GLY A 768 -34.58 20.39 0.92
N SER A 769 -33.49 20.63 0.18
CA SER A 769 -33.40 20.37 -1.27
C SER A 769 -32.82 19.00 -1.61
N ILE A 770 -32.17 18.34 -0.64
CA ILE A 770 -31.42 17.09 -0.84
C ILE A 770 -31.70 16.10 0.30
N HIS A 771 -31.89 14.82 -0.05
CA HIS A 771 -32.04 13.71 0.88
C HIS A 771 -30.89 12.72 0.74
N LEU A 772 -30.02 12.62 1.75
CA LEU A 772 -28.92 11.66 1.77
C LEU A 772 -29.40 10.29 2.28
N CYS A 773 -29.43 9.31 1.39
CA CYS A 773 -30.02 8.00 1.58
C CYS A 773 -28.93 6.91 1.69
N CYS A 774 -28.69 6.35 2.87
CA CYS A 774 -27.71 5.29 3.07
C CYS A 774 -28.37 3.91 3.04
N LYS A 775 -27.85 2.94 2.25
CA LYS A 775 -28.35 1.55 2.28
C LYS A 775 -27.52 0.64 3.18
N LYS A 776 -26.21 0.62 3.00
CA LYS A 776 -25.26 -0.16 3.81
C LYS A 776 -24.44 0.78 4.70
N MET A 777 -24.52 0.58 6.02
CA MET A 777 -23.82 1.40 6.99
C MET A 777 -22.93 0.55 7.92
N LYS A 778 -21.61 0.81 7.86
CA LYS A 778 -20.60 0.17 8.69
C LYS A 778 -20.02 1.17 9.70
N ILE A 779 -20.25 0.95 10.98
CA ILE A 779 -19.78 1.83 12.06
C ILE A 779 -18.59 1.18 12.77
N VAL A 780 -17.47 1.92 12.85
CA VAL A 780 -16.21 1.49 13.49
C VAL A 780 -15.70 2.57 14.47
N SER A 781 -16.27 3.77 14.46
CA SER A 781 -15.96 4.87 15.38
C SER A 781 -16.67 4.74 16.73
N ARG A 782 -16.00 5.05 17.84
CA ARG A 782 -16.60 5.09 19.18
C ARG A 782 -17.20 6.47 19.54
N SER A 783 -17.03 7.49 18.69
CA SER A 783 -17.50 8.85 18.96
C SER A 783 -19.02 8.96 18.81
N LYS A 784 -19.73 9.04 19.95
CA LYS A 784 -21.19 9.20 20.01
C LYS A 784 -21.67 10.43 19.23
N ASP A 785 -20.95 11.54 19.31
CA ASP A 785 -21.37 12.81 18.70
C ASP A 785 -21.06 12.87 17.20
N THR A 786 -20.02 12.18 16.75
CA THR A 786 -19.81 11.88 15.33
C THR A 786 -21.00 11.09 14.77
N ILE A 787 -21.40 10.01 15.45
CA ILE A 787 -22.55 9.17 15.05
C ILE A 787 -23.86 9.98 15.05
N LYS A 788 -24.12 10.81 16.07
CA LYS A 788 -25.27 11.73 16.11
C LYS A 788 -25.30 12.69 14.92
N LYS A 789 -24.15 13.24 14.49
CA LYS A 789 -24.09 14.14 13.32
C LYS A 789 -24.51 13.41 12.04
N VAL A 790 -24.02 12.19 11.81
CA VAL A 790 -24.44 11.36 10.65
C VAL A 790 -25.96 11.18 10.64
N PHE A 791 -26.55 10.84 11.77
CA PHE A 791 -28.00 10.61 11.91
C PHE A 791 -28.87 11.88 11.91
N ARG A 792 -28.28 13.07 11.76
CA ARG A 792 -29.01 14.31 11.45
C ARG A 792 -29.07 14.62 9.94
N ILE A 793 -28.18 14.00 9.16
CA ILE A 793 -28.00 14.25 7.71
C ILE A 793 -28.56 13.07 6.90
N VAL A 794 -28.40 11.84 7.38
CA VAL A 794 -28.82 10.60 6.69
C VAL A 794 -30.26 10.22 7.03
N LYS A 795 -31.07 9.96 6.00
CA LYS A 795 -32.45 9.43 6.09
C LYS A 795 -32.43 7.98 6.60
N LEU A 796 -32.83 7.77 7.86
CA LEU A 796 -32.65 6.50 8.58
C LEU A 796 -33.47 5.34 7.99
N ASP A 797 -34.66 5.62 7.45
CA ASP A 797 -35.54 4.62 6.84
C ASP A 797 -35.00 4.03 5.52
N CYS A 798 -33.93 4.60 4.95
CA CYS A 798 -33.26 4.04 3.78
C CYS A 798 -32.28 2.89 4.12
N ILE A 799 -31.93 2.73 5.41
CA ILE A 799 -30.88 1.83 5.88
C ILE A 799 -31.41 0.40 5.92
N GLN A 800 -30.77 -0.49 5.14
CA GLN A 800 -31.14 -1.89 4.97
C GLN A 800 -30.11 -2.85 5.58
N GLU A 801 -28.83 -2.46 5.62
CA GLU A 801 -27.75 -3.26 6.23
C GLU A 801 -26.97 -2.42 7.24
N VAL A 802 -26.79 -2.95 8.45
CA VAL A 802 -26.05 -2.30 9.55
C VAL A 802 -24.97 -3.24 10.10
N GLU A 803 -23.74 -2.76 10.14
CA GLU A 803 -22.58 -3.46 10.72
C GLU A 803 -21.95 -2.62 11.84
N LEU A 804 -21.89 -3.16 13.07
CA LEU A 804 -21.40 -2.47 14.27
C LEU A 804 -20.11 -3.11 14.78
N ASN A 805 -18.97 -2.48 14.45
CA ASN A 805 -17.61 -2.98 14.69
C ASN A 805 -16.81 -2.16 15.73
N PHE A 806 -17.50 -1.52 16.68
CA PHE A 806 -16.90 -0.66 17.71
C PHE A 806 -17.30 -1.05 19.14
N THR A 807 -18.20 -2.01 19.30
CA THR A 807 -18.98 -2.27 20.53
C THR A 807 -18.34 -3.30 21.45
N GLN A 808 -17.13 -3.06 21.96
CA GLN A 808 -16.48 -3.97 22.92
C GLN A 808 -17.19 -4.09 24.30
N LYS A 809 -18.28 -3.35 24.54
CA LYS A 809 -19.07 -3.38 25.79
C LYS A 809 -20.57 -3.26 25.51
N LEU A 810 -21.36 -4.08 26.20
CA LEU A 810 -22.83 -4.09 26.05
C LEU A 810 -23.48 -2.72 26.37
N SER A 811 -22.99 -2.02 27.40
CA SER A 811 -23.46 -0.66 27.74
C SER A 811 -23.15 0.41 26.69
N THR A 812 -22.29 0.12 25.69
CA THR A 812 -22.12 0.97 24.50
C THR A 812 -23.13 0.63 23.41
N LEU A 813 -23.46 -0.65 23.23
CA LEU A 813 -24.52 -1.11 22.32
C LEU A 813 -25.90 -0.60 22.78
N ALA A 814 -26.22 -0.68 24.08
CA ALA A 814 -27.45 -0.12 24.64
C ALA A 814 -27.59 1.39 24.40
N LYS A 815 -26.48 2.16 24.50
CA LYS A 815 -26.44 3.60 24.17
C LYS A 815 -26.63 3.90 22.68
N PHE A 816 -26.52 2.90 21.80
CA PHE A 816 -26.81 2.97 20.37
C PHE A 816 -28.20 2.41 20.02
N ALA A 817 -28.75 1.49 20.82
CA ALA A 817 -29.99 0.79 20.51
C ALA A 817 -31.19 1.70 20.17
N PRO A 818 -31.46 2.84 20.85
CA PRO A 818 -32.53 3.76 20.48
C PRO A 818 -32.34 4.47 19.13
N LEU A 819 -31.12 4.41 18.55
CA LEU A 819 -30.84 4.88 17.19
C LEU A 819 -31.09 3.75 16.18
N LEU A 820 -30.65 2.53 16.49
CA LEU A 820 -30.99 1.33 15.70
C LEU A 820 -32.50 1.13 15.58
N GLY A 821 -33.24 1.32 16.68
CA GLY A 821 -34.70 1.26 16.73
C GLY A 821 -35.44 2.39 15.98
N LYS A 822 -34.72 3.27 15.27
CA LYS A 822 -35.29 4.21 14.26
C LYS A 822 -35.06 3.75 12.82
N MET A 823 -34.24 2.73 12.59
CA MET A 823 -33.91 2.21 11.25
C MET A 823 -34.92 1.13 10.88
N SER A 824 -36.15 1.56 10.60
CA SER A 824 -37.34 0.72 10.42
C SER A 824 -37.14 -0.43 9.42
N ASN A 825 -36.38 -0.18 8.34
CA ASN A 825 -36.21 -1.04 7.18
C ASN A 825 -34.94 -1.91 7.19
N VAL A 826 -34.27 -2.07 8.34
CA VAL A 826 -33.08 -2.94 8.44
C VAL A 826 -33.46 -4.40 8.24
N GLN A 827 -32.86 -5.00 7.21
CA GLN A 827 -33.01 -6.41 6.84
C GLN A 827 -31.82 -7.26 7.33
N LYS A 828 -30.65 -6.63 7.52
CA LYS A 828 -29.39 -7.28 7.87
C LYS A 828 -28.67 -6.54 9.00
N LEU A 829 -28.44 -7.25 10.12
CA LEU A 829 -27.67 -6.75 11.25
C LEU A 829 -26.43 -7.61 11.49
N ILE A 830 -25.27 -6.98 11.64
CA ILE A 830 -23.98 -7.62 11.96
C ILE A 830 -23.41 -6.94 13.20
N LEU A 831 -23.09 -7.73 14.23
CA LEU A 831 -22.46 -7.30 15.48
C LEU A 831 -21.09 -7.97 15.66
N SER A 832 -20.06 -7.15 15.88
CA SER A 832 -18.72 -7.60 16.30
C SER A 832 -18.66 -8.05 17.78
N PRO A 833 -17.57 -8.69 18.24
CA PRO A 833 -17.39 -9.11 19.64
C PRO A 833 -17.73 -8.06 20.69
N ILE A 834 -18.70 -8.42 21.54
CA ILE A 834 -19.20 -7.62 22.66
C ILE A 834 -18.91 -8.39 23.95
N HIS A 835 -17.98 -7.89 24.76
CA HIS A 835 -17.67 -8.49 26.05
C HIS A 835 -18.68 -8.06 27.13
N ARG A 836 -19.04 -9.03 27.98
CA ARG A 836 -19.75 -8.83 29.26
C ARG A 836 -18.91 -7.91 30.16
N SER A 837 -19.57 -7.05 30.92
CA SER A 837 -18.92 -6.21 31.93
C SER A 837 -18.98 -6.87 33.31
N ALA A 838 -18.08 -6.49 34.21
CA ALA A 838 -18.00 -7.04 35.58
C ALA A 838 -19.11 -6.53 36.53
N ALA A 839 -20.24 -6.07 36.00
CA ALA A 839 -21.39 -5.54 36.74
C ALA A 839 -22.68 -6.04 36.07
N GLU A 840 -23.13 -7.23 36.49
CA GLU A 840 -24.13 -8.02 35.76
C GLU A 840 -25.50 -7.35 35.64
N GLU A 841 -25.89 -6.58 36.64
CA GLU A 841 -27.15 -5.85 36.71
C GLU A 841 -27.23 -4.74 35.64
N GLN A 842 -26.14 -3.99 35.45
CA GLN A 842 -26.03 -2.97 34.41
C GLN A 842 -26.00 -3.60 33.01
N ASP A 843 -25.41 -4.79 32.85
CA ASP A 843 -25.47 -5.56 31.61
C ASP A 843 -26.89 -6.11 31.33
N HIS A 844 -27.65 -6.52 32.36
CA HIS A 844 -29.04 -6.96 32.18
C HIS A 844 -29.95 -5.81 31.69
N GLN A 845 -29.88 -4.63 32.33
CA GLN A 845 -30.62 -3.45 31.86
C GLN A 845 -30.19 -3.03 30.45
N ALA A 846 -28.89 -3.09 30.14
CA ALA A 846 -28.36 -2.81 28.80
C ALA A 846 -28.87 -3.82 27.75
N LEU A 847 -29.03 -5.10 28.11
CA LEU A 847 -29.60 -6.11 27.23
C LEU A 847 -31.07 -5.83 26.90
N LEU A 848 -31.89 -5.52 27.92
CA LEU A 848 -33.30 -5.16 27.73
C LEU A 848 -33.47 -3.88 26.87
N GLN A 849 -32.59 -2.89 27.07
CA GLN A 849 -32.52 -1.69 26.21
C GLN A 849 -32.12 -2.01 24.77
N PHE A 850 -31.43 -3.12 24.50
CA PHE A 850 -31.09 -3.56 23.14
C PHE A 850 -32.21 -4.41 22.51
N THR A 851 -32.68 -5.47 23.18
CA THR A 851 -33.70 -6.38 22.64
C THR A 851 -35.05 -5.69 22.39
N SER A 852 -35.45 -4.75 23.26
CA SER A 852 -36.65 -3.92 23.05
C SER A 852 -36.64 -3.09 21.76
N GLN A 853 -35.47 -2.82 21.18
CA GLN A 853 -35.36 -2.10 19.91
C GLN A 853 -35.36 -3.05 18.70
N ILE A 854 -35.05 -4.34 18.87
CA ILE A 854 -35.18 -5.36 17.82
C ILE A 854 -36.67 -5.52 17.41
N LEU A 855 -37.61 -5.35 18.35
CA LEU A 855 -39.06 -5.29 18.07
C LEU A 855 -39.45 -4.24 17.00
N ARG A 856 -38.61 -3.23 16.77
CA ARG A 856 -38.82 -2.15 15.79
C ARG A 856 -38.20 -2.46 14.41
N LEU A 857 -37.30 -3.44 14.32
CA LEU A 857 -36.65 -3.87 13.08
C LEU A 857 -37.55 -4.85 12.32
N GLN A 858 -38.63 -4.34 11.74
CA GLN A 858 -39.75 -5.16 11.28
C GLN A 858 -39.39 -6.12 10.15
N TYR A 859 -38.33 -5.82 9.40
CA TYR A 859 -37.90 -6.57 8.21
C TYR A 859 -36.61 -7.38 8.41
N LEU A 860 -36.11 -7.52 9.64
CA LEU A 860 -34.86 -8.21 9.94
C LEU A 860 -34.95 -9.71 9.56
N ARG A 861 -34.13 -10.13 8.59
CA ARG A 861 -34.05 -11.51 8.06
C ARG A 861 -32.66 -12.14 8.19
N TYR A 862 -31.62 -11.33 8.30
CA TYR A 862 -30.24 -11.77 8.50
C TYR A 862 -29.70 -11.19 9.81
N LEU A 863 -29.23 -12.06 10.71
CA LEU A 863 -28.59 -11.67 11.97
C LEU A 863 -27.25 -12.40 12.12
N ARG A 864 -26.15 -11.65 12.18
CA ARG A 864 -24.82 -12.17 12.56
C ARG A 864 -24.34 -11.52 13.85
N MET A 865 -23.86 -12.34 14.76
CA MET A 865 -23.26 -11.95 16.03
C MET A 865 -22.01 -12.79 16.26
N GLU A 866 -20.88 -12.10 16.45
CA GLU A 866 -19.60 -12.70 16.74
C GLU A 866 -19.25 -12.41 18.20
N GLY A 867 -18.84 -13.43 18.95
CA GLY A 867 -18.53 -13.34 20.39
C GLY A 867 -19.58 -12.67 21.31
N PRO A 868 -20.91 -12.91 21.17
CA PRO A 868 -21.91 -12.25 22.02
C PRO A 868 -21.99 -12.86 23.43
N SER A 869 -20.99 -12.61 24.28
CA SER A 869 -20.88 -13.19 25.64
C SER A 869 -21.93 -12.70 26.67
N PHE A 870 -23.02 -12.10 26.18
CA PHE A 870 -24.17 -11.59 26.94
C PHE A 870 -25.47 -12.36 26.63
N LEU A 871 -25.45 -13.27 25.64
CA LEU A 871 -26.58 -14.11 25.25
C LEU A 871 -26.65 -15.46 26.00
N GLU A 872 -25.59 -15.82 26.73
CA GLU A 872 -25.52 -17.02 27.57
C GLU A 872 -26.72 -17.12 28.52
N GLY A 873 -27.55 -18.14 28.34
CA GLY A 873 -28.80 -18.37 29.06
C GLY A 873 -29.93 -17.37 28.76
N ARG A 874 -29.80 -16.56 27.70
CA ARG A 874 -30.66 -15.39 27.40
C ARG A 874 -31.04 -15.26 25.92
N LEU A 875 -30.68 -16.22 25.06
CA LEU A 875 -30.98 -16.17 23.62
C LEU A 875 -32.49 -16.05 23.34
N ASN A 876 -33.32 -16.64 24.21
CA ASN A 876 -34.78 -16.57 24.13
C ASN A 876 -35.33 -15.13 24.19
N GLN A 877 -34.68 -14.22 24.93
CA GLN A 877 -35.13 -12.83 25.08
C GLN A 877 -34.99 -12.06 23.77
N MET A 878 -33.97 -12.39 22.97
CA MET A 878 -33.75 -11.80 21.67
C MET A 878 -34.64 -12.45 20.59
N LEU A 879 -34.75 -13.78 20.58
CA LEU A 879 -35.56 -14.50 19.57
C LEU A 879 -37.06 -14.17 19.69
N ARG A 880 -37.58 -13.95 20.90
CA ARG A 880 -38.97 -13.49 21.15
C ARG A 880 -39.26 -12.10 20.55
N CYS A 881 -38.25 -11.27 20.33
CA CYS A 881 -38.41 -9.93 19.74
C CYS A 881 -38.49 -9.93 18.20
N LEU A 882 -38.30 -11.06 17.53
CA LEU A 882 -38.31 -11.16 16.06
C LEU A 882 -39.74 -11.27 15.52
N LYS A 883 -40.19 -10.27 14.75
CA LYS A 883 -41.52 -10.29 14.12
C LYS A 883 -41.61 -11.33 13.00
N ILE A 884 -40.70 -11.28 12.04
CA ILE A 884 -40.64 -12.18 10.87
C ILE A 884 -39.64 -13.32 11.15
N PRO A 885 -39.79 -14.52 10.56
CA PRO A 885 -38.74 -15.54 10.58
C PRO A 885 -37.42 -15.05 9.96
N LEU A 886 -36.29 -15.53 10.49
CA LEU A 886 -34.97 -15.31 9.90
C LEU A 886 -34.74 -16.24 8.72
N TYR A 887 -33.98 -15.77 7.73
CA TYR A 887 -33.41 -16.59 6.67
C TYR A 887 -31.97 -16.99 6.99
N ASN A 888 -31.17 -16.12 7.63
CA ASN A 888 -29.82 -16.49 8.05
C ASN A 888 -29.59 -16.07 9.51
N ILE A 889 -29.10 -17.00 10.32
CA ILE A 889 -28.62 -16.74 11.67
C ILE A 889 -27.16 -17.21 11.80
N SER A 890 -26.31 -16.34 12.32
CA SER A 890 -24.89 -16.62 12.55
C SER A 890 -24.54 -16.19 13.97
N ILE A 891 -24.25 -17.16 14.83
CA ILE A 891 -23.89 -16.96 16.24
C ILE A 891 -22.58 -17.70 16.44
N THR A 892 -21.48 -16.95 16.59
CA THR A 892 -20.13 -17.50 16.41
C THR A 892 -19.21 -17.12 17.58
N ASN A 893 -18.25 -17.99 17.90
CA ASN A 893 -17.23 -17.77 18.94
C ASN A 893 -17.81 -17.42 20.33
N CYS A 894 -18.86 -18.10 20.80
CA CYS A 894 -19.46 -17.83 22.11
C CYS A 894 -19.94 -19.09 22.85
N LEU A 895 -20.06 -18.96 24.17
CA LEU A 895 -20.74 -19.92 25.03
C LEU A 895 -22.27 -19.77 24.87
N LEU A 896 -22.96 -20.90 24.76
CA LEU A 896 -24.42 -21.02 24.84
C LEU A 896 -24.75 -22.06 25.91
N THR A 897 -25.95 -22.00 26.49
CA THR A 897 -26.44 -23.03 27.42
C THR A 897 -27.36 -24.03 26.71
N GLU A 898 -27.62 -25.20 27.29
CA GLU A 898 -28.63 -26.13 26.76
C GLU A 898 -30.01 -25.47 26.60
N SER A 899 -30.36 -24.54 27.49
CA SER A 899 -31.58 -23.74 27.37
C SER A 899 -31.56 -22.78 26.17
N ASP A 900 -30.42 -22.21 25.77
CA ASP A 900 -30.31 -21.41 24.56
C ASP A 900 -30.55 -22.25 23.29
N LEU A 901 -29.91 -23.42 23.17
CA LEU A 901 -30.15 -24.33 22.03
C LEU A 901 -31.56 -24.90 22.03
N THR A 902 -32.11 -25.24 23.19
CA THR A 902 -33.51 -25.68 23.33
C THR A 902 -34.47 -24.60 22.85
N HIS A 903 -34.26 -23.34 23.24
CA HIS A 903 -35.09 -22.22 22.79
C HIS A 903 -34.87 -21.83 21.33
N LEU A 904 -33.66 -22.00 20.79
CA LEU A 904 -33.39 -21.85 19.36
C LEU A 904 -34.18 -22.89 18.57
N SER A 905 -34.02 -24.18 18.92
CA SER A 905 -34.74 -25.31 18.31
C SER A 905 -36.25 -25.17 18.43
N GLN A 906 -36.79 -24.79 19.59
CA GLN A 906 -38.24 -24.58 19.79
C GLN A 906 -38.79 -23.37 19.01
N SER A 907 -37.98 -22.34 18.71
CA SER A 907 -38.45 -21.10 18.09
C SER A 907 -39.15 -21.32 16.73
N PRO A 908 -40.36 -20.77 16.49
CA PRO A 908 -40.97 -20.78 15.16
C PRO A 908 -40.30 -19.78 14.20
N LYS A 909 -39.44 -18.89 14.69
CA LYS A 909 -38.76 -17.86 13.89
C LYS A 909 -37.55 -18.39 13.11
N ILE A 910 -37.23 -19.68 13.22
CA ILE A 910 -36.14 -20.33 12.49
C ILE A 910 -36.58 -21.37 11.45
N CYS A 911 -37.87 -21.69 11.33
CA CYS A 911 -38.37 -22.71 10.38
C CYS A 911 -38.24 -22.31 8.89
N GLN A 912 -37.67 -21.15 8.59
CA GLN A 912 -37.37 -20.65 7.25
C GLN A 912 -35.88 -20.31 7.08
N LEU A 913 -35.01 -20.84 7.97
CA LEU A 913 -33.57 -20.65 7.86
C LEU A 913 -33.02 -21.33 6.61
N LYS A 914 -32.48 -20.50 5.72
CA LYS A 914 -31.58 -20.87 4.64
C LYS A 914 -30.12 -20.97 5.09
N GLY A 915 -29.71 -20.25 6.15
CA GLY A 915 -28.33 -20.30 6.64
C GLY A 915 -28.22 -20.38 8.16
N LEU A 916 -27.52 -21.41 8.64
CA LEU A 916 -27.19 -21.61 10.04
C LEU A 916 -25.67 -21.68 10.21
N ASN A 917 -25.10 -20.73 10.96
CA ASN A 917 -23.68 -20.73 11.28
C ASN A 917 -23.47 -20.64 12.80
N LEU A 918 -22.90 -21.70 13.38
CA LEU A 918 -22.58 -21.84 14.80
C LEU A 918 -21.06 -21.90 15.06
N SER A 919 -20.23 -21.45 14.12
CA SER A 919 -18.78 -21.69 14.16
C SER A 919 -18.12 -21.14 15.43
N GLY A 920 -17.35 -21.97 16.13
CA GLY A 920 -16.69 -21.62 17.39
C GLY A 920 -17.63 -21.62 18.62
N VAL A 921 -18.83 -22.20 18.51
CA VAL A 921 -19.65 -22.59 19.67
C VAL A 921 -19.30 -24.03 20.05
N THR A 922 -18.82 -24.24 21.28
CA THR A 922 -18.38 -25.56 21.78
C THR A 922 -19.56 -26.51 21.98
N LEU A 923 -19.83 -27.40 21.02
CA LEU A 923 -20.97 -28.32 21.03
C LEU A 923 -20.73 -29.64 21.81
N THR A 924 -19.52 -29.88 22.32
CA THR A 924 -19.15 -31.12 23.05
C THR A 924 -20.00 -31.42 24.28
N ASN A 925 -20.50 -30.38 24.96
CA ASN A 925 -21.11 -30.49 26.29
C ASN A 925 -22.65 -30.54 26.25
N PHE A 926 -23.24 -30.68 25.06
CA PHE A 926 -24.68 -30.66 24.84
C PHE A 926 -25.24 -32.05 24.55
N CYS A 927 -26.47 -32.31 25.00
CA CYS A 927 -27.22 -33.49 24.59
C CYS A 927 -27.37 -33.55 23.06
N PRO A 928 -26.86 -34.60 22.37
CA PRO A 928 -26.88 -34.70 20.90
C PRO A 928 -28.26 -34.52 20.28
N LYS A 929 -29.31 -35.00 20.97
CA LYS A 929 -30.72 -34.90 20.54
C LYS A 929 -31.20 -33.45 20.36
N LEU A 930 -30.64 -32.48 21.09
CA LEU A 930 -31.00 -31.06 20.96
C LEU A 930 -30.51 -30.48 19.63
N ILE A 931 -29.30 -30.87 19.20
CA ILE A 931 -28.69 -30.43 17.95
C ILE A 931 -29.32 -31.19 16.77
N GLN A 932 -29.59 -32.49 16.94
CA GLN A 932 -30.35 -33.29 15.98
C GLN A 932 -31.72 -32.67 15.68
N GLY A 933 -32.54 -32.41 16.70
CA GLY A 933 -33.87 -31.81 16.53
C GLY A 933 -33.85 -30.37 15.99
N LEU A 934 -32.76 -29.61 16.22
CA LEU A 934 -32.55 -28.31 15.58
C LEU A 934 -32.36 -28.46 14.06
N LEU A 935 -31.56 -29.45 13.62
CA LEU A 935 -31.31 -29.72 12.20
C LEU A 935 -32.56 -30.27 11.50
N GLU A 936 -33.23 -31.26 12.09
CA GLU A 936 -34.48 -31.84 11.58
C GLU A 936 -35.54 -30.77 11.29
N LYS A 937 -35.65 -29.76 12.16
CA LYS A 937 -36.62 -28.66 12.02
C LYS A 937 -36.30 -27.69 10.86
N VAL A 938 -35.05 -27.60 10.41
CA VAL A 938 -34.64 -26.71 9.31
C VAL A 938 -34.27 -27.46 8.02
N ALA A 939 -34.20 -28.79 8.05
CA ALA A 939 -33.74 -29.65 6.96
C ALA A 939 -34.42 -29.35 5.60
N GLY A 940 -35.73 -29.07 5.60
CA GLY A 940 -36.47 -28.72 4.38
C GLY A 940 -36.20 -27.31 3.81
N THR A 941 -35.43 -26.45 4.49
CA THR A 941 -35.18 -25.05 4.07
C THR A 941 -33.71 -24.63 4.06
N LEU A 942 -32.83 -25.37 4.72
CA LEU A 942 -31.42 -25.02 4.93
C LEU A 942 -30.58 -25.18 3.66
N GLU A 943 -29.97 -24.08 3.19
CA GLU A 943 -29.03 -24.03 2.05
C GLU A 943 -27.55 -23.95 2.49
N GLU A 944 -27.25 -23.37 3.65
CA GLU A 944 -25.90 -23.18 4.18
C GLU A 944 -25.81 -23.64 5.64
N LEU A 945 -24.87 -24.54 5.96
CA LEU A 945 -24.57 -24.98 7.32
C LEU A 945 -23.07 -24.84 7.63
N ASN A 946 -22.73 -24.13 8.71
CA ASN A 946 -21.35 -24.00 9.18
C ASN A 946 -21.24 -24.33 10.68
N LEU A 947 -20.43 -25.34 10.98
CA LEU A 947 -20.12 -25.89 12.31
C LEU A 947 -18.59 -25.95 12.55
N ASN A 948 -17.82 -25.04 11.93
CA ASN A 948 -16.36 -24.99 12.10
C ASN A 948 -15.98 -24.71 13.58
N LEU A 949 -14.89 -25.28 14.09
CA LEU A 949 -14.43 -25.07 15.48
C LEU A 949 -15.46 -25.41 16.58
N CYS A 950 -16.47 -26.24 16.29
CA CYS A 950 -17.49 -26.61 17.28
C CYS A 950 -17.02 -27.68 18.29
N GLY A 951 -15.80 -28.21 18.16
CA GLY A 951 -15.29 -29.29 18.99
C GLY A 951 -15.97 -30.65 18.74
N ILE A 952 -16.70 -30.80 17.62
CA ILE A 952 -17.45 -32.01 17.29
C ILE A 952 -16.48 -33.20 17.20
N MET A 953 -16.87 -34.29 17.86
CA MET A 953 -16.20 -35.59 17.85
C MET A 953 -17.10 -36.65 17.23
N ASP A 954 -16.50 -37.78 16.84
CA ASP A 954 -17.13 -38.98 16.24
C ASP A 954 -18.49 -39.36 16.86
N SER A 955 -18.58 -39.39 18.19
CA SER A 955 -19.78 -39.79 18.93
C SER A 955 -20.97 -38.84 18.72
N LEU A 956 -20.73 -37.53 18.70
CA LEU A 956 -21.76 -36.52 18.42
C LEU A 956 -22.15 -36.58 16.94
N LEU A 957 -21.18 -36.63 16.03
CA LEU A 957 -21.42 -36.58 14.59
C LEU A 957 -22.23 -37.79 14.10
N THR A 958 -21.99 -38.97 14.65
CA THR A 958 -22.76 -40.19 14.34
C THR A 958 -24.27 -40.02 14.62
N VAL A 959 -24.65 -39.23 15.63
CA VAL A 959 -26.06 -38.91 15.94
C VAL A 959 -26.64 -37.81 15.01
N LEU A 960 -25.78 -36.94 14.45
CA LEU A 960 -26.21 -35.86 13.57
C LEU A 960 -26.34 -36.28 12.09
N VAL A 961 -25.61 -37.32 11.66
CA VAL A 961 -25.62 -37.83 10.28
C VAL A 961 -27.04 -38.09 9.72
N PRO A 962 -27.98 -38.74 10.44
CA PRO A 962 -29.35 -38.92 9.95
C PRO A 962 -30.07 -37.58 9.69
N ALA A 963 -30.01 -36.64 10.63
CA ALA A 963 -30.63 -35.33 10.48
C ALA A 963 -30.01 -34.49 9.36
N LEU A 964 -28.69 -34.63 9.13
CA LEU A 964 -27.99 -34.00 8.00
C LEU A 964 -28.42 -34.60 6.65
N SER A 965 -28.65 -35.91 6.57
CA SER A 965 -29.10 -36.57 5.33
C SER A 965 -30.51 -36.12 4.88
N CYS A 966 -31.32 -35.57 5.79
CA CYS A 966 -32.62 -34.97 5.48
C CYS A 966 -32.53 -33.55 4.88
N CYS A 967 -31.36 -32.89 4.91
CA CYS A 967 -31.19 -31.48 4.52
C CYS A 967 -31.19 -31.27 3.00
N SER A 968 -32.25 -31.68 2.30
CA SER A 968 -32.35 -31.73 0.83
C SER A 968 -32.04 -30.43 0.06
N GLN A 969 -32.16 -29.26 0.70
CA GLN A 969 -31.83 -27.95 0.10
C GLN A 969 -30.35 -27.55 0.28
N LEU A 970 -29.54 -28.31 1.02
CA LEU A 970 -28.20 -27.92 1.45
C LEU A 970 -27.24 -27.82 0.26
N ARG A 971 -26.64 -26.63 0.08
CA ARG A 971 -25.73 -26.27 -1.03
C ARG A 971 -24.28 -26.13 -0.55
N VAL A 972 -24.10 -25.67 0.68
CA VAL A 972 -22.80 -25.43 1.32
C VAL A 972 -22.79 -26.04 2.72
N PHE A 973 -21.85 -26.94 2.98
CA PHE A 973 -21.62 -27.52 4.30
C PHE A 973 -20.16 -27.30 4.72
N SER A 974 -19.93 -26.92 5.98
CA SER A 974 -18.60 -26.61 6.49
C SER A 974 -18.46 -27.04 7.95
N MET A 975 -17.41 -27.80 8.26
CA MET A 975 -17.11 -28.26 9.62
C MET A 975 -15.60 -28.39 9.92
N CYS A 976 -14.76 -27.56 9.30
CA CYS A 976 -13.32 -27.53 9.52
C CYS A 976 -12.93 -27.21 10.98
N GLY A 977 -11.81 -27.77 11.46
CA GLY A 977 -11.33 -27.56 12.84
C GLY A 977 -12.09 -28.36 13.91
N ASN A 978 -12.89 -29.35 13.52
CA ASN A 978 -13.38 -30.40 14.41
C ASN A 978 -12.44 -31.62 14.35
N LEU A 979 -12.52 -32.52 15.35
CA LEU A 979 -11.63 -33.69 15.46
C LEU A 979 -12.43 -34.97 15.19
N ILE A 980 -12.46 -35.38 13.92
CA ILE A 980 -13.19 -36.57 13.45
C ILE A 980 -12.24 -37.62 12.86
N SER A 981 -12.56 -38.89 13.03
CA SER A 981 -11.83 -39.98 12.37
C SER A 981 -12.19 -40.13 10.88
N MET A 982 -11.27 -40.73 10.12
CA MET A 982 -11.46 -41.14 8.72
C MET A 982 -12.76 -41.93 8.53
N ALA A 983 -13.01 -42.95 9.36
CA ALA A 983 -14.21 -43.79 9.27
C ALA A 983 -15.52 -43.01 9.42
N VAL A 984 -15.54 -41.99 10.30
CA VAL A 984 -16.72 -41.11 10.45
C VAL A 984 -16.84 -40.13 9.29
N LEU A 985 -15.73 -39.64 8.73
CA LEU A 985 -15.75 -38.82 7.52
C LEU A 985 -16.27 -39.60 6.30
N GLU A 986 -15.84 -40.85 6.09
CA GLU A 986 -16.41 -41.70 5.03
C GLU A 986 -17.91 -41.93 5.22
N ASN A 987 -18.33 -42.25 6.45
CA ASN A 987 -19.73 -42.49 6.76
C ASN A 987 -20.58 -41.23 6.48
N LEU A 988 -20.07 -40.05 6.83
CA LEU A 988 -20.69 -38.77 6.54
C LEU A 988 -20.79 -38.51 5.03
N LEU A 989 -19.73 -38.75 4.25
CA LEU A 989 -19.74 -38.60 2.78
C LEU A 989 -20.76 -39.53 2.11
N ARG A 990 -20.83 -40.80 2.53
CA ARG A 990 -21.85 -41.76 2.04
C ARG A 990 -23.28 -41.29 2.34
N HIS A 991 -23.51 -40.59 3.45
CA HIS A 991 -24.82 -40.03 3.81
C HIS A 991 -25.10 -38.65 3.19
N THR A 992 -24.08 -37.82 2.90
CA THR A 992 -24.28 -36.57 2.16
C THR A 992 -24.45 -36.78 0.66
N ASP A 993 -24.12 -37.95 0.10
CA ASP A 993 -24.29 -38.21 -1.34
C ASP A 993 -25.72 -37.99 -1.84
N GLY A 994 -26.72 -38.42 -1.05
CA GLY A 994 -28.14 -38.23 -1.35
C GLY A 994 -28.58 -36.77 -1.56
N LEU A 995 -27.83 -35.81 -1.00
CA LEU A 995 -28.11 -34.38 -1.07
C LEU A 995 -27.78 -33.78 -2.45
N SER A 996 -28.71 -33.92 -3.41
CA SER A 996 -28.55 -33.44 -4.80
C SER A 996 -28.32 -31.93 -4.97
N ALA A 997 -28.64 -31.12 -3.95
CA ALA A 997 -28.37 -29.67 -3.96
C ALA A 997 -26.91 -29.32 -3.58
N LEU A 998 -26.14 -30.26 -3.01
CA LEU A 998 -24.87 -30.01 -2.33
C LEU A 998 -23.72 -29.86 -3.33
N ARG A 999 -23.00 -28.73 -3.24
CA ARG A 999 -21.98 -28.33 -4.23
C ARG A 999 -20.62 -28.06 -3.60
N LEU A 1000 -20.59 -27.60 -2.35
CA LEU A 1000 -19.41 -27.17 -1.62
C LEU A 1000 -19.40 -27.79 -0.23
N GLU A 1001 -18.41 -28.63 0.04
CA GLU A 1001 -18.25 -29.35 1.30
C GLU A 1001 -16.84 -29.07 1.86
N PHE A 1002 -16.74 -28.60 3.10
CA PHE A 1002 -15.48 -28.24 3.76
C PHE A 1002 -15.28 -29.05 5.04
N TYR A 1003 -14.29 -29.95 5.04
CA TYR A 1003 -14.02 -30.89 6.12
C TYR A 1003 -12.67 -30.63 6.80
N PRO A 1004 -12.51 -31.01 8.07
CA PRO A 1004 -11.19 -31.09 8.69
C PRO A 1004 -10.36 -32.21 8.05
N ALA A 1005 -9.04 -32.10 8.09
CA ALA A 1005 -8.18 -33.28 7.89
C ALA A 1005 -8.52 -34.37 8.93
N PRO A 1006 -8.62 -35.67 8.54
CA PRO A 1006 -8.94 -36.76 9.47
C PRO A 1006 -7.98 -36.81 10.65
N ARG A 1007 -8.46 -37.18 11.85
CA ARG A 1007 -7.67 -37.27 13.09
C ARG A 1007 -6.43 -38.14 12.93
N GLU A 1008 -6.49 -39.18 12.10
CA GLU A 1008 -5.41 -40.10 11.80
C GLU A 1008 -4.23 -39.41 11.07
N SER A 1009 -4.47 -38.26 10.44
CA SER A 1009 -3.43 -37.40 9.83
C SER A 1009 -2.50 -36.77 10.87
N TYR A 1010 -2.86 -36.77 12.15
CA TYR A 1010 -2.09 -36.14 13.22
C TYR A 1010 -1.42 -37.18 14.14
N SER A 1011 -0.28 -36.79 14.70
CA SER A 1011 0.35 -37.49 15.83
C SER A 1011 -0.46 -37.32 17.12
N SER A 1012 -0.13 -38.13 18.14
CA SER A 1012 -0.59 -37.94 19.53
C SER A 1012 -0.21 -36.59 20.14
N LEU A 1013 0.73 -35.86 19.53
CA LEU A 1013 1.14 -34.50 19.91
C LEU A 1013 0.41 -33.38 19.13
N GLY A 1014 -0.55 -33.74 18.26
CA GLY A 1014 -1.32 -32.79 17.45
C GLY A 1014 -0.59 -32.26 16.21
N ILE A 1015 0.62 -32.75 15.91
CA ILE A 1015 1.40 -32.38 14.73
C ILE A 1015 0.88 -33.16 13.51
N LEU A 1016 0.62 -32.46 12.41
CA LEU A 1016 0.13 -33.03 11.14
C LEU A 1016 1.27 -33.75 10.37
N HIS A 1017 1.02 -34.98 9.93
CA HIS A 1017 1.87 -35.73 9.01
C HIS A 1017 1.39 -35.56 7.57
N GLN A 1018 2.16 -34.84 6.74
CA GLN A 1018 1.76 -34.55 5.35
C GLN A 1018 1.64 -35.80 4.48
N GLU A 1019 2.55 -36.78 4.63
CA GLU A 1019 2.51 -38.06 3.90
C GLU A 1019 1.25 -38.86 4.22
N ARG A 1020 0.90 -38.96 5.51
CA ARG A 1020 -0.32 -39.67 5.95
C ARG A 1020 -1.59 -38.94 5.52
N LEU A 1021 -1.60 -37.61 5.51
CA LEU A 1021 -2.69 -36.82 4.92
C LEU A 1021 -2.79 -37.06 3.40
N ALA A 1022 -1.68 -37.21 2.68
CA ALA A 1022 -1.69 -37.50 1.25
C ALA A 1022 -2.26 -38.91 0.95
N GLN A 1023 -1.91 -39.91 1.76
CA GLN A 1023 -2.50 -41.25 1.68
C GLN A 1023 -4.02 -41.20 1.94
N LEU A 1024 -4.46 -40.61 3.05
CA LEU A 1024 -5.88 -40.51 3.41
C LEU A 1024 -6.69 -39.70 2.37
N LYS A 1025 -6.08 -38.70 1.71
CA LYS A 1025 -6.69 -38.00 0.57
C LYS A 1025 -6.88 -38.91 -0.65
N ALA A 1026 -5.95 -39.82 -0.93
CA ALA A 1026 -6.08 -40.78 -2.03
C ALA A 1026 -7.18 -41.81 -1.74
N GLU A 1027 -7.29 -42.29 -0.50
CA GLU A 1027 -8.38 -43.17 -0.05
C GLU A 1027 -9.75 -42.47 -0.18
N LEU A 1028 -9.87 -41.22 0.28
CA LEU A 1028 -11.08 -40.41 0.07
C LEU A 1028 -11.37 -40.13 -1.41
N TRP A 1029 -10.35 -39.99 -2.26
CA TRP A 1029 -10.54 -39.75 -3.70
C TRP A 1029 -11.14 -40.97 -4.41
N GLN A 1030 -10.72 -42.19 -4.07
CA GLN A 1030 -11.33 -43.41 -4.61
C GLN A 1030 -12.82 -43.48 -4.20
N LEU A 1031 -13.12 -43.29 -2.91
CA LEU A 1031 -14.50 -43.26 -2.41
C LEU A 1031 -15.37 -42.21 -3.10
N LEU A 1032 -14.82 -41.04 -3.43
CA LEU A 1032 -15.56 -40.00 -4.17
C LEU A 1032 -15.72 -40.32 -5.66
N THR A 1033 -14.79 -41.08 -6.25
CA THR A 1033 -14.89 -41.59 -7.62
C THR A 1033 -16.00 -42.64 -7.71
N ASP A 1034 -16.08 -43.55 -6.72
CA ASP A 1034 -17.14 -44.57 -6.61
C ASP A 1034 -18.55 -43.97 -6.45
N LEU A 1035 -18.67 -42.81 -5.77
CA LEU A 1035 -19.94 -42.09 -5.59
C LEU A 1035 -20.38 -41.30 -6.84
N GLY A 1036 -19.47 -41.00 -7.78
CA GLY A 1036 -19.80 -40.55 -9.13
C GLY A 1036 -20.53 -39.19 -9.27
N ARG A 1037 -20.58 -38.35 -8.22
CA ARG A 1037 -21.27 -37.04 -8.27
C ARG A 1037 -20.29 -35.85 -8.29
N PRO A 1038 -20.48 -34.83 -9.17
CA PRO A 1038 -19.57 -33.70 -9.28
C PRO A 1038 -19.73 -32.70 -8.12
N ARG A 1039 -18.92 -32.90 -7.07
CA ARG A 1039 -18.86 -32.08 -5.85
C ARG A 1039 -17.50 -31.40 -5.71
N LYS A 1040 -17.44 -30.27 -4.99
CA LYS A 1040 -16.18 -29.62 -4.60
C LYS A 1040 -15.95 -29.79 -3.11
N ILE A 1041 -15.13 -30.78 -2.78
CA ILE A 1041 -14.73 -31.12 -1.41
C ILE A 1041 -13.38 -30.48 -1.11
N TRP A 1042 -13.29 -29.88 0.06
CA TRP A 1042 -12.08 -29.26 0.59
C TRP A 1042 -11.70 -29.96 1.88
N ILE A 1043 -10.44 -30.37 1.99
CA ILE A 1043 -9.90 -30.93 3.23
C ILE A 1043 -8.89 -29.92 3.78
N SER A 1044 -9.20 -29.37 4.95
CA SER A 1044 -8.39 -28.34 5.59
C SER A 1044 -7.87 -28.85 6.94
N PRO A 1045 -6.54 -28.90 7.16
CA PRO A 1045 -5.97 -29.07 8.49
C PRO A 1045 -6.17 -27.81 9.34
N SER A 1046 -6.57 -26.68 8.76
CA SER A 1046 -6.99 -25.48 9.50
C SER A 1046 -8.51 -25.42 9.69
N PRO A 1047 -9.04 -24.90 10.81
CA PRO A 1047 -8.33 -24.46 12.01
C PRO A 1047 -8.20 -25.58 13.06
N CYS A 1048 -7.21 -26.45 12.93
CA CYS A 1048 -6.75 -27.31 14.02
C CYS A 1048 -6.20 -26.44 15.19
N PRO A 1049 -6.56 -26.73 16.45
CA PRO A 1049 -6.12 -25.93 17.61
C PRO A 1049 -4.60 -25.98 17.90
N TYR A 1050 -3.87 -26.89 17.23
CA TYR A 1050 -2.42 -27.04 17.34
C TYR A 1050 -1.65 -26.45 16.13
N CYS A 1051 -2.31 -26.13 15.01
CA CYS A 1051 -1.65 -26.11 13.70
C CYS A 1051 -1.42 -24.72 13.05
N GLY A 1052 -2.18 -23.69 13.42
CA GLY A 1052 -1.80 -22.27 13.24
C GLY A 1052 -1.79 -21.62 11.84
N GLU A 1053 -1.81 -22.35 10.72
CA GLU A 1053 -1.85 -21.77 9.35
C GLU A 1053 -2.92 -22.40 8.43
N ASP A 1054 -3.54 -21.59 7.57
CA ASP A 1054 -4.55 -22.02 6.59
C ASP A 1054 -3.92 -22.69 5.36
N VAL A 1055 -4.10 -24.01 5.23
CA VAL A 1055 -3.67 -24.81 4.07
C VAL A 1055 -4.88 -25.56 3.50
N CYS A 1056 -5.72 -24.88 2.72
CA CYS A 1056 -6.91 -25.51 2.12
C CYS A 1056 -6.55 -26.24 0.82
N ASP A 1057 -6.56 -27.57 0.84
CA ASP A 1057 -6.33 -28.38 -0.35
C ASP A 1057 -7.65 -28.74 -1.05
N HIS A 1058 -7.67 -28.59 -2.38
CA HIS A 1058 -8.80 -28.90 -3.24
C HIS A 1058 -8.88 -30.39 -3.58
N LEU A 1059 -10.06 -31.00 -3.46
CA LEU A 1059 -10.44 -32.19 -4.22
C LEU A 1059 -11.57 -31.82 -5.20
N ASN A 1060 -11.35 -32.00 -6.50
CA ASN A 1060 -12.28 -31.59 -7.55
C ASN A 1060 -12.24 -32.58 -8.72
N HIS A 1061 -13.36 -33.26 -8.98
CA HIS A 1061 -13.49 -34.40 -9.92
C HIS A 1061 -13.11 -34.11 -11.40
N ASN A 1062 -12.88 -32.84 -11.76
CA ASN A 1062 -12.48 -32.38 -13.09
C ASN A 1062 -11.17 -31.56 -13.00
N ALA A 1063 -10.09 -32.15 -12.51
CA ALA A 1063 -8.76 -31.56 -12.41
C ALA A 1063 -7.69 -32.57 -12.85
#